data_AF-A0A2V2AF63-F1
#
_entry.id   AF-A0A2V2AF63-F1
#
_cell.length_a   1.000
_cell.length_b   1.000
_cell.length_c   1.000
_cell.angle_alpha   90.00
_cell.angle_beta   90.00
_cell.angle_gamma   90.00
#
_symmetry.space_group_name_H-M   'P 1'
#
loop_
_entity.id
_entity.type
_entity.pdbx_description
1 polymer ?
#
loop_
_entity_poly.entity_id
_entity_poly.type
_entity_poly.pdbx_seq_one_letter_code
_entity_poly.pdbx_strand_id
1 'polypeptide(L)'
;MTSYTRYLPLVVAPRAGLLALHPLFVTGMTRPIVGGDGGISIAVVNDHAQGALFVIDPWVSILEGDTIDVFLDAQIVYHHVVTATEVDQRLFFYVEAGRFVPGWIEQCYYLLLRKGETAPDDPSVALRLRVKLDRPAGPDREPHKPGHSELKIAQLPEEVIRQGVDAEWAAKGVPMTLQPYPNIALRDTVQVKWGSVFLKPLVLTQAHVDGTQPIVITADQGEILAGGDSAALLIQYEVYDEVWNYSEKWSIPTTVNVDAGAWRLEQPIIKESVNGVIDLKGLNQQDVTVQIHVRTEDFELGDTITMTWIGTPQIGKPLIHTQSRDITNVPSILELKVPYEEVRAIAMGSADASYVLTKKNGGPPLSSKRTFADVIGDGYAHPAPTIREVVGEVLEPDVMYATVDISYLGMTDGDVIELMWDGSLSSGAPYLHTEQHTVSRNEAADKLITIYILDEHISVLANGRLTLWYRVSNDNAAYGVSESERLLVKVQAIAATLPAPQVPEAPDGVLDPSKVFDKVTVRIDYTGTVKDDILTYYWTAISSAISTSDWLPITTVSAGKPVNFRVDASYVTPSIGQYVKIRYTLKHASTQLLSYSATLNLQIGQRVGDLPPPEVVQAANGSLDPIVATNGVDVIVKYDNMDPALDTIALKWRGTPGPGTSVDLELPAHASGRVQFHLPATFIGPNIGKSVAVSYDVKRYNFWNTSELLTLDVLRFQNPETQLPRPEVPQAIAGVLDLMAFSGNPDVVVQKWPFIALGQRLWLRLEGKTIAGADHRIVLLDGVLVTAGQVSNGLKEILSRTELLKLAHASAATVLCKVAFDGANDESSAIAFPLLPLTVRTRYDYVTPVITQVSDSRGEVAEGGLTFDKQVTLKGTATRGEKVELYDGSTSLGSADVGTNGTWERLLTNLTVKNYHITAHALYDADPVSSLLRAFTVEAAITPTIDSVKDSKGADVPLNGATFDTSVTVTGKASPDQAVQLYDGSTPIAPVTPVDSNGDWSKTFTGLSVAAHTIKAKARYGTEPESTARTFTVLQTVTPTITGVSDSKGEVPLNGTTFDTSVTVSGNASPNQAVQLYDGSTPFPSVTQVNGNGDWSQLLPGLSVAPHTIKAKARYGTEPESTARTFTVLQTVTPTITGVSDSKGEVPLNGTTFDTSVTVSGNASPNQAVQLYDGSTPFPSVTQVNGNGDWSQ
;
A
#
# COMPACT_ATOMS: atom_id res chain seq x y z
N MET A 1 -2.52 58.48 6.03
CA MET A 1 -3.06 57.11 6.12
C MET A 1 -2.29 56.45 7.24
N THR A 2 -2.80 56.15 8.42
CA THR A 2 -4.14 55.73 8.85
C THR A 2 -4.35 56.22 10.27
N SER A 3 -5.03 57.35 10.37
CA SER A 3 -5.48 58.06 11.56
C SER A 3 -6.61 57.31 12.30
N TYR A 4 -6.64 55.97 12.26
CA TYR A 4 -7.93 55.29 12.15
C TYR A 4 -8.29 54.14 13.08
N THR A 5 -7.50 53.85 14.11
CA THR A 5 -7.83 52.80 15.09
C THR A 5 -8.14 53.26 16.50
N ARG A 6 -8.21 54.58 16.78
CA ARG A 6 -8.53 55.11 18.13
C ARG A 6 -9.96 55.63 18.33
N TYR A 7 -10.92 55.12 17.59
CA TYR A 7 -12.35 55.37 17.87
C TYR A 7 -13.19 54.11 17.84
N LEU A 8 -12.64 52.99 18.34
CA LEU A 8 -13.41 51.79 18.55
C LEU A 8 -13.45 51.50 20.04
N PRO A 9 -14.62 51.59 20.71
CA PRO A 9 -14.74 51.15 22.08
C PRO A 9 -14.42 49.65 22.15
N LEU A 10 -13.85 49.24 23.29
CA LEU A 10 -13.87 47.84 23.71
C LEU A 10 -15.29 47.28 23.56
N VAL A 11 -15.40 46.02 23.10
CA VAL A 11 -16.65 45.27 22.95
C VAL A 11 -17.59 45.57 24.13
N VAL A 12 -18.63 46.37 23.88
CA VAL A 12 -19.66 46.65 24.89
C VAL A 12 -20.57 45.43 24.95
N ALA A 13 -20.70 44.85 26.14
CA ALA A 13 -21.63 43.75 26.41
C ALA A 13 -23.07 44.11 25.96
N PRO A 14 -23.86 43.14 25.46
CA PRO A 14 -25.08 43.43 24.72
C PRO A 14 -26.14 44.08 25.62
N ARG A 15 -26.55 45.30 25.25
CA ARG A 15 -27.82 45.89 25.65
C ARG A 15 -28.57 46.39 24.42
N ALA A 16 -29.32 45.47 23.81
CA ALA A 16 -30.61 45.64 23.13
C ALA A 16 -30.71 44.65 21.94
N GLY A 17 -31.57 43.62 22.07
CA GLY A 17 -32.03 42.72 20.99
C GLY A 17 -30.95 41.85 20.33
N LEU A 18 -31.11 40.52 20.32
CA LEU A 18 -30.17 39.56 19.69
C LEU A 18 -29.99 39.72 18.15
N LEU A 19 -30.57 40.76 17.53
CA LEU A 19 -30.65 41.01 16.09
C LEU A 19 -30.37 42.48 15.69
N ALA A 20 -29.96 43.37 16.60
CA ALA A 20 -29.77 44.80 16.29
C ALA A 20 -28.35 45.12 15.76
N LEU A 21 -28.25 45.95 14.71
CA LEU A 21 -27.00 46.38 14.09
C LEU A 21 -26.25 47.45 14.93
N HIS A 22 -24.92 47.36 14.98
CA HIS A 22 -24.06 48.33 15.69
C HIS A 22 -24.13 49.73 15.06
N PRO A 23 -24.02 50.83 15.83
CA PRO A 23 -23.91 52.19 15.26
C PRO A 23 -22.61 52.38 14.48
N LEU A 24 -22.59 53.35 13.56
CA LEU A 24 -21.39 53.75 12.84
C LEU A 24 -20.33 54.35 13.78
N PHE A 25 -19.07 54.04 13.52
CA PHE A 25 -17.95 54.70 14.18
C PHE A 25 -17.31 55.71 13.23
N VAL A 26 -17.30 56.99 13.64
CA VAL A 26 -16.55 58.05 12.96
C VAL A 26 -15.31 58.34 13.77
N THR A 27 -14.18 58.07 13.15
CA THR A 27 -12.85 58.28 13.72
C THR A 27 -12.50 59.76 13.71
N GLY A 28 -11.92 60.23 14.81
CA GLY A 28 -11.56 61.63 15.05
C GLY A 28 -12.65 62.42 15.79
N MET A 29 -13.87 61.87 15.93
CA MET A 29 -15.03 62.63 16.39
C MET A 29 -14.97 62.98 17.89
N THR A 30 -15.17 64.25 18.23
CA THR A 30 -15.21 64.73 19.62
C THR A 30 -16.45 64.21 20.36
N ARG A 31 -16.29 63.66 21.56
CA ARG A 31 -17.40 63.30 22.46
C ARG A 31 -17.04 63.58 23.93
N PRO A 32 -17.99 64.01 24.79
CA PRO A 32 -19.37 64.40 24.46
C PRO A 32 -19.45 65.83 23.88
N ILE A 33 -20.49 66.10 23.09
CA ILE A 33 -20.88 67.47 22.71
C ILE A 33 -22.28 67.78 23.24
N VAL A 34 -22.59 69.04 23.46
CA VAL A 34 -23.92 69.41 23.99
C VAL A 34 -24.94 69.48 22.85
N GLY A 35 -25.91 68.56 22.85
CA GLY A 35 -27.02 68.53 21.90
C GLY A 35 -26.91 67.46 20.81
N GLY A 36 -25.87 66.63 20.79
CA GLY A 36 -25.72 65.49 19.86
C GLY A 36 -24.75 64.42 20.36
N ASP A 37 -24.54 63.39 19.54
CA ASP A 37 -23.75 62.19 19.87
C ASP A 37 -22.24 62.36 19.61
N GLY A 38 -21.86 63.36 18.81
CA GLY A 38 -20.46 63.73 18.60
C GLY A 38 -20.23 64.88 17.61
N GLY A 39 -19.03 65.46 17.68
CA GLY A 39 -18.60 66.62 16.89
C GLY A 39 -17.58 66.27 15.82
N ILE A 40 -17.83 66.68 14.57
CA ILE A 40 -16.94 66.54 13.43
C ILE A 40 -16.17 67.85 13.26
N SER A 41 -14.88 67.83 13.60
CA SER A 41 -13.96 68.96 13.50
C SER A 41 -13.31 69.06 12.11
N ILE A 42 -12.59 70.15 11.84
CA ILE A 42 -11.86 70.32 10.58
C ILE A 42 -10.81 69.21 10.37
N ALA A 43 -10.22 68.70 11.45
CA ALA A 43 -9.20 67.66 11.43
C ALA A 43 -9.79 66.30 11.02
N VAL A 44 -10.96 65.93 11.57
CA VAL A 44 -11.68 64.70 11.22
C VAL A 44 -11.89 64.54 9.72
N VAL A 45 -12.14 65.66 9.04
CA VAL A 45 -12.45 65.71 7.62
C VAL A 45 -11.19 65.84 6.74
N ASN A 46 -10.19 66.60 7.18
CA ASN A 46 -9.06 67.02 6.33
C ASN A 46 -7.70 66.38 6.66
N ASP A 47 -7.56 65.66 7.78
CA ASP A 47 -6.32 64.95 8.12
C ASP A 47 -6.00 63.82 7.12
N HIS A 48 -6.99 63.49 6.29
CA HIS A 48 -6.87 62.48 5.26
C HIS A 48 -7.39 62.96 3.91
N ALA A 49 -6.60 62.75 2.85
CA ALA A 49 -6.95 63.21 1.50
C ALA A 49 -8.25 62.61 0.93
N GLN A 50 -8.72 61.47 1.48
CA GLN A 50 -9.96 60.80 1.07
C GLN A 50 -11.19 61.21 1.91
N GLY A 51 -11.04 62.08 2.92
CA GLY A 51 -12.12 62.52 3.82
C GLY A 51 -12.13 61.79 5.16
N ALA A 52 -13.28 61.76 5.85
CA ALA A 52 -13.42 61.14 7.16
C ALA A 52 -13.58 59.61 7.06
N LEU A 53 -12.88 58.81 7.87
CA LEU A 53 -13.08 57.37 7.86
C LEU A 53 -14.24 56.97 8.77
N PHE A 54 -14.97 56.01 8.28
CA PHE A 54 -16.06 55.35 8.96
C PHE A 54 -15.70 53.87 9.13
N VAL A 55 -16.14 53.30 10.24
CA VAL A 55 -15.93 51.90 10.56
C VAL A 55 -17.27 51.24 10.87
N ILE A 56 -17.47 50.05 10.30
CA ILE A 56 -18.58 49.16 10.60
C ILE A 56 -18.01 47.91 11.25
N ASP A 57 -18.49 47.60 12.46
CA ASP A 57 -18.17 46.35 13.15
C ASP A 57 -18.88 45.16 12.47
N PRO A 58 -18.26 43.96 12.44
CA PRO A 58 -18.88 42.79 11.86
C PRO A 58 -20.17 42.43 12.62
N TRP A 59 -21.23 42.07 11.87
CA TRP A 59 -22.52 41.65 12.42
C TRP A 59 -22.66 40.12 12.43
N VAL A 60 -23.67 39.64 13.16
CA VAL A 60 -23.93 38.20 13.31
C VAL A 60 -24.31 37.57 11.97
N SER A 61 -23.57 36.53 11.58
CA SER A 61 -23.76 35.75 10.35
C SER A 61 -23.54 36.55 9.06
N ILE A 62 -22.50 37.40 9.03
CA ILE A 62 -22.00 38.04 7.81
C ILE A 62 -21.64 36.98 6.74
N LEU A 63 -22.07 37.20 5.50
CA LEU A 63 -21.80 36.32 4.36
C LEU A 63 -21.20 37.10 3.18
N GLU A 64 -20.35 36.42 2.40
CA GLU A 64 -19.89 36.94 1.12
C GLU A 64 -21.09 37.22 0.19
N GLY A 65 -21.25 38.48 -0.21
CA GLY A 65 -22.35 38.98 -1.04
C GLY A 65 -23.44 39.76 -0.29
N ASP A 66 -23.32 39.94 1.03
CA ASP A 66 -24.15 40.92 1.77
C ASP A 66 -23.83 42.35 1.29
N THR A 67 -24.83 43.22 1.25
CA THR A 67 -24.70 44.60 0.73
C THR A 67 -24.98 45.63 1.82
N ILE A 68 -24.17 46.69 1.88
CA ILE A 68 -24.29 47.76 2.88
C ILE A 68 -24.47 49.11 2.18
N ASP A 69 -25.45 49.90 2.64
CA ASP A 69 -25.62 51.32 2.26
C ASP A 69 -25.52 52.22 3.49
N VAL A 70 -24.63 53.21 3.46
CA VAL A 70 -24.41 54.16 4.58
C VAL A 70 -25.02 55.51 4.23
N PHE A 71 -25.77 56.07 5.17
CA PHE A 71 -26.52 57.30 5.03
C PHE A 71 -25.99 58.43 5.92
N LEU A 72 -25.80 59.60 5.32
CA LEU A 72 -25.79 60.89 6.02
C LEU A 72 -27.09 61.64 5.65
N ASP A 73 -27.95 61.82 6.65
CA ASP A 73 -29.35 62.21 6.53
C ASP A 73 -30.09 61.36 5.49
N ALA A 74 -30.32 61.90 4.29
CA ALA A 74 -31.02 61.23 3.20
C ALA A 74 -30.10 60.79 2.04
N GLN A 75 -28.78 61.02 2.14
CA GLN A 75 -27.82 60.71 1.08
C GLN A 75 -27.03 59.44 1.38
N ILE A 76 -26.97 58.52 0.40
CA ILE A 76 -26.04 57.39 0.44
C ILE A 76 -24.65 57.91 0.16
N VAL A 77 -23.74 57.68 1.09
CA VAL A 77 -22.34 58.11 1.02
C VAL A 77 -21.36 56.94 0.83
N TYR A 78 -21.82 55.71 1.03
CA TYR A 78 -21.03 54.50 0.80
C TYR A 78 -21.93 53.32 0.46
N HIS A 79 -21.52 52.52 -0.52
CA HIS A 79 -22.16 51.28 -0.95
C HIS A 79 -21.09 50.19 -1.07
N HIS A 80 -21.30 49.02 -0.47
CA HIS A 80 -20.32 47.92 -0.49
C HIS A 80 -20.96 46.54 -0.56
N VAL A 81 -20.28 45.61 -1.23
CA VAL A 81 -20.62 44.19 -1.27
C VAL A 81 -19.50 43.41 -0.61
N VAL A 82 -19.82 42.67 0.46
CA VAL A 82 -18.85 41.92 1.28
C VAL A 82 -18.17 40.83 0.45
N THR A 83 -16.84 40.79 0.46
CA THR A 83 -16.01 39.78 -0.21
C THR A 83 -15.63 38.61 0.73
N ALA A 84 -15.17 37.49 0.17
CA ALA A 84 -14.77 36.30 0.94
C ALA A 84 -13.69 36.58 2.00
N THR A 85 -12.80 37.55 1.76
CA THR A 85 -11.72 37.94 2.68
C THR A 85 -12.16 38.89 3.79
N GLU A 86 -13.37 39.45 3.69
CA GLU A 86 -13.92 40.43 4.63
C GLU A 86 -14.91 39.80 5.63
N VAL A 87 -15.23 38.51 5.47
CA VAL A 87 -16.06 37.76 6.42
C VAL A 87 -15.40 37.78 7.81
N ASP A 88 -16.18 38.14 8.83
CA ASP A 88 -15.76 38.33 10.22
C ASP A 88 -14.70 39.43 10.45
N GLN A 89 -14.44 40.29 9.47
CA GLN A 89 -13.52 41.43 9.60
C GLN A 89 -14.26 42.76 9.75
N ARG A 90 -13.61 43.76 10.37
CA ARG A 90 -14.11 45.14 10.40
C ARG A 90 -14.01 45.77 9.01
N LEU A 91 -15.04 46.51 8.62
CA LEU A 91 -15.06 47.23 7.35
C LEU A 91 -14.67 48.68 7.58
N PHE A 92 -13.68 49.14 6.81
CA PHE A 92 -13.15 50.51 6.87
C PHE A 92 -13.36 51.19 5.54
N PHE A 93 -13.94 52.40 5.55
CA PHE A 93 -14.15 53.18 4.32
C PHE A 93 -14.14 54.67 4.60
N TYR A 94 -13.86 55.46 3.56
CA TYR A 94 -13.82 56.91 3.64
C TYR A 94 -15.10 57.54 3.10
N VAL A 95 -15.58 58.57 3.80
CA VAL A 95 -16.61 59.49 3.32
C VAL A 95 -15.93 60.80 2.94
N GLU A 96 -16.06 61.17 1.66
CA GLU A 96 -15.41 62.34 1.08
C GLU A 96 -15.73 63.64 1.84
N ALA A 97 -14.72 64.50 1.99
CA ALA A 97 -14.83 65.76 2.73
C ALA A 97 -16.00 66.66 2.27
N GLY A 98 -16.29 66.66 0.97
CA GLY A 98 -17.39 67.45 0.39
C GLY A 98 -18.79 67.04 0.86
N ARG A 99 -18.95 65.92 1.57
CA ARG A 99 -20.23 65.48 2.15
C ARG A 99 -20.53 66.12 3.51
N PHE A 100 -19.54 66.76 4.15
CA PHE A 100 -19.71 67.41 5.45
C PHE A 100 -19.91 68.92 5.27
N VAL A 101 -21.10 69.42 5.61
CA VAL A 101 -21.44 70.84 5.59
C VAL A 101 -21.56 71.35 7.03
N PRO A 102 -21.02 72.55 7.38
CA PRO A 102 -21.16 73.10 8.73
C PRO A 102 -22.63 73.16 9.17
N GLY A 103 -22.94 72.62 10.35
CA GLY A 103 -24.32 72.44 10.79
C GLY A 103 -24.54 71.16 11.59
N TRP A 104 -25.81 70.72 11.68
CA TRP A 104 -26.17 69.44 12.27
C TRP A 104 -26.44 68.42 11.15
N ILE A 105 -25.85 67.24 11.28
CA ILE A 105 -26.32 66.02 10.62
C ILE A 105 -27.29 65.37 11.59
N GLU A 106 -28.54 65.26 11.21
CA GLU A 106 -29.62 64.81 12.10
C GLU A 106 -29.69 63.27 12.17
N GLN A 107 -29.31 62.56 11.10
CA GLN A 107 -29.29 61.10 11.05
C GLN A 107 -28.03 60.56 10.34
N CYS A 108 -27.23 59.75 11.03
CA CYS A 108 -26.09 59.04 10.44
C CYS A 108 -26.17 57.55 10.80
N TYR A 109 -26.45 56.69 9.81
CA TYR A 109 -26.73 55.24 10.01
C TYR A 109 -26.42 54.42 8.75
N TYR A 110 -26.49 53.08 8.82
CA TYR A 110 -26.42 52.20 7.65
C TYR A 110 -27.58 51.19 7.60
N LEU A 111 -27.83 50.67 6.39
CA LEU A 111 -28.74 49.58 6.08
C LEU A 111 -27.94 48.37 5.58
N LEU A 112 -28.37 47.18 6.00
CA LEU A 112 -27.80 45.89 5.58
C LEU A 112 -28.82 45.13 4.74
N LEU A 113 -28.47 44.72 3.52
CA LEU A 113 -29.25 43.80 2.70
C LEU A 113 -28.52 42.46 2.62
N ARG A 114 -29.08 41.42 3.23
CA ARG A 114 -28.50 40.08 3.23
C ARG A 114 -28.58 39.43 1.85
N LYS A 115 -27.58 38.62 1.51
CA LYS A 115 -27.53 37.92 0.22
C LYS A 115 -28.77 37.09 -0.04
N GLY A 116 -29.47 37.41 -1.13
CA GLY A 116 -30.65 36.68 -1.60
C GLY A 116 -31.99 37.19 -1.04
N GLU A 117 -31.95 38.14 -0.11
CA GLU A 117 -33.14 38.82 0.40
C GLU A 117 -33.54 40.01 -0.49
N THR A 118 -34.81 40.42 -0.40
CA THR A 118 -35.38 41.52 -1.22
C THR A 118 -35.68 42.78 -0.43
N ALA A 119 -35.50 42.76 0.89
CA ALA A 119 -35.66 43.90 1.78
C ALA A 119 -34.49 43.94 2.79
N PRO A 120 -33.98 45.14 3.13
CA PRO A 120 -32.90 45.27 4.11
C PRO A 120 -33.38 45.00 5.55
N ASP A 121 -32.43 44.66 6.43
CA ASP A 121 -32.62 44.57 7.88
C ASP A 121 -32.98 45.95 8.47
N ASP A 122 -33.45 45.97 9.72
CA ASP A 122 -33.72 47.21 10.46
C ASP A 122 -32.45 48.11 10.51
N PRO A 123 -32.58 49.44 10.35
CA PRO A 123 -31.43 50.34 10.32
C PRO A 123 -30.56 50.28 11.58
N SER A 124 -29.26 50.53 11.42
CA SER A 124 -28.37 50.74 12.58
C SER A 124 -28.83 51.94 13.41
N VAL A 125 -28.43 51.99 14.69
CA VAL A 125 -28.68 53.16 15.55
C VAL A 125 -28.13 54.44 14.91
N ALA A 126 -29.02 55.42 14.67
CA ALA A 126 -28.66 56.68 14.02
C ALA A 126 -27.97 57.65 14.99
N LEU A 127 -26.89 58.29 14.53
CA LEU A 127 -26.15 59.32 15.28
C LEU A 127 -26.52 60.73 14.82
N ARG A 128 -26.65 61.67 15.76
CA ARG A 128 -26.79 63.11 15.52
C ARG A 128 -25.46 63.82 15.70
N LEU A 129 -24.88 64.39 14.63
CA LEU A 129 -23.50 64.89 14.62
C LEU A 129 -23.44 66.41 14.39
N ARG A 130 -22.61 67.13 15.14
CA ARG A 130 -22.34 68.57 14.93
C ARG A 130 -21.09 68.74 14.06
N VAL A 131 -21.23 69.34 12.89
CA VAL A 131 -20.11 69.63 11.98
C VAL A 131 -19.69 71.09 12.14
N LYS A 132 -18.42 71.34 12.50
CA LYS A 132 -17.83 72.68 12.53
C LYS A 132 -16.45 72.65 11.88
N LEU A 133 -16.35 73.30 10.71
CA LEU A 133 -15.17 73.26 9.82
C LEU A 133 -14.43 74.61 9.77
N ASP A 134 -14.83 75.57 10.60
CA ASP A 134 -14.22 76.88 10.76
C ASP A 134 -13.47 76.99 12.10
N ARG A 135 -12.29 77.62 12.08
CA ARG A 135 -11.52 77.89 13.29
C ARG A 135 -12.04 79.15 13.99
N PRO A 136 -12.07 79.19 15.34
CA PRO A 136 -12.23 80.45 16.07
C PRO A 136 -11.06 81.39 15.73
N ALA A 137 -11.35 82.70 15.64
CA ALA A 137 -10.48 83.75 15.12
C ALA A 137 -10.20 83.73 13.60
N GLY A 138 -10.64 82.68 12.88
CA GLY A 138 -10.38 82.50 11.46
C GLY A 138 -8.90 82.22 11.15
N PRO A 139 -8.49 82.25 9.86
CA PRO A 139 -7.08 82.10 9.50
C PRO A 139 -6.26 83.35 9.89
N ASP A 140 -5.02 83.14 10.30
CA ASP A 140 -4.06 84.22 10.56
C ASP A 140 -3.73 84.91 9.24
N ARG A 141 -4.04 86.21 9.13
CA ARG A 141 -3.83 86.99 7.90
C ARG A 141 -2.42 87.55 7.78
N GLU A 142 -1.67 87.59 8.89
CA GLU A 142 -0.28 88.03 8.91
C GLU A 142 0.61 86.97 9.58
N PRO A 143 0.69 85.74 9.04
CA PRO A 143 1.36 84.61 9.70
C PRO A 143 2.86 84.78 9.87
N HIS A 144 3.45 85.81 9.26
CA HIS A 144 4.85 86.18 9.41
C HIS A 144 5.13 87.10 10.60
N LYS A 145 4.11 87.54 11.35
CA LYS A 145 4.27 88.35 12.57
C LYS A 145 4.04 87.51 13.83
N PRO A 146 4.63 87.91 14.97
CA PRO A 146 4.35 87.29 16.27
C PRO A 146 2.89 87.45 16.69
N GLY A 147 2.26 86.34 17.09
CA GLY A 147 0.85 86.27 17.46
C GLY A 147 -0.12 86.25 16.26
N HIS A 148 -1.37 85.90 16.52
CA HIS A 148 -2.44 85.78 15.55
C HIS A 148 -2.98 87.17 15.19
N SER A 149 -2.96 87.55 13.90
CA SER A 149 -3.28 88.92 13.47
C SER A 149 -4.69 89.39 13.85
N GLU A 150 -5.62 88.44 13.99
CA GLU A 150 -7.03 88.67 14.34
C GLU A 150 -7.34 88.57 15.84
N LEU A 151 -6.39 88.12 16.68
CA LEU A 151 -6.53 88.13 18.14
C LEU A 151 -5.68 89.28 18.72
N LYS A 152 -6.34 90.41 19.03
CA LYS A 152 -5.67 91.64 19.49
C LYS A 152 -5.06 91.47 20.89
N ILE A 153 -4.10 92.33 21.24
CA ILE A 153 -3.49 92.31 22.59
C ILE A 153 -4.56 92.38 23.69
N ALA A 154 -4.33 91.66 24.79
CA ALA A 154 -5.15 91.79 25.99
C ALA A 154 -5.00 93.21 26.57
N GLN A 155 -6.10 93.94 26.69
CA GLN A 155 -6.06 95.34 27.13
C GLN A 155 -5.98 95.41 28.66
N LEU A 156 -4.88 96.00 29.14
CA LEU A 156 -4.63 96.27 30.56
C LEU A 156 -5.13 97.67 30.97
N PRO A 157 -5.40 97.92 32.27
CA PRO A 157 -5.68 99.25 32.78
C PRO A 157 -4.51 100.22 32.51
N GLU A 158 -4.80 101.48 32.16
CA GLU A 158 -3.79 102.48 31.78
C GLU A 158 -2.74 102.74 32.88
N GLU A 159 -3.17 102.70 34.14
CA GLU A 159 -2.28 102.85 35.30
C GLU A 159 -1.28 101.70 35.41
N VAL A 160 -1.73 100.46 35.18
CA VAL A 160 -0.88 99.26 35.16
C VAL A 160 0.15 99.32 34.02
N ILE A 161 -0.24 99.86 32.86
CA ILE A 161 0.70 100.03 31.73
C ILE A 161 1.79 101.06 32.07
N ARG A 162 1.44 102.15 32.77
CA ARG A 162 2.37 103.25 33.05
C ARG A 162 3.29 102.99 34.23
N GLN A 163 2.78 102.37 35.28
CA GLN A 163 3.49 102.23 36.57
C GLN A 163 3.90 100.78 36.86
N GLY A 164 3.38 99.82 36.11
CA GLY A 164 3.53 98.39 36.40
C GLY A 164 2.55 97.91 37.46
N VAL A 165 2.72 96.66 37.87
CA VAL A 165 1.97 96.01 38.94
C VAL A 165 2.84 96.02 40.19
N ASP A 166 2.51 96.89 41.13
CA ASP A 166 3.11 96.90 42.46
C ASP A 166 2.31 96.00 43.43
N ALA A 167 2.73 95.97 44.70
CA ALA A 167 2.05 95.17 45.73
C ALA A 167 0.57 95.55 45.91
N GLU A 168 0.16 96.80 45.64
CA GLU A 168 -1.23 97.25 45.76
C GLU A 168 -2.08 96.72 44.60
N TRP A 169 -1.58 96.81 43.36
CA TRP A 169 -2.22 96.21 42.20
C TRP A 169 -2.29 94.69 42.28
N ALA A 170 -1.25 94.04 42.82
CA ALA A 170 -1.24 92.60 43.05
C ALA A 170 -2.38 92.18 44.00
N ALA A 171 -2.64 92.94 45.07
CA ALA A 171 -3.73 92.65 46.01
C ALA A 171 -5.14 92.88 45.41
N LYS A 172 -5.28 93.86 44.50
CA LYS A 172 -6.55 94.19 43.83
C LYS A 172 -6.90 93.23 42.69
N GLY A 173 -5.90 92.62 42.06
CA GLY A 173 -6.04 91.85 40.84
C GLY A 173 -6.07 92.73 39.58
N VAL A 174 -5.64 92.17 38.44
CA VAL A 174 -5.48 92.89 37.17
C VAL A 174 -6.48 92.38 36.14
N PRO A 175 -7.54 93.15 35.80
CA PRO A 175 -8.50 92.76 34.77
C PRO A 175 -7.94 93.00 33.36
N MET A 176 -8.12 92.03 32.47
CA MET A 176 -7.76 92.09 31.06
C MET A 176 -9.01 92.03 30.20
N THR A 177 -9.20 93.04 29.34
CA THR A 177 -10.34 93.10 28.42
C THR A 177 -9.91 92.65 27.02
N LEU A 178 -10.68 91.74 26.41
CA LEU A 178 -10.43 91.18 25.08
C LEU A 178 -11.44 91.72 24.07
N GLN A 179 -10.97 91.99 22.85
CA GLN A 179 -11.82 92.43 21.74
C GLN A 179 -12.50 91.22 21.07
N PRO A 180 -13.74 91.37 20.54
CA PRO A 180 -14.37 90.33 19.72
C PRO A 180 -13.50 89.95 18.50
N TYR A 181 -13.53 88.69 18.11
CA TYR A 181 -12.70 88.12 17.04
C TYR A 181 -13.54 87.42 15.95
N PRO A 182 -12.98 87.20 14.73
CA PRO A 182 -13.69 86.51 13.66
C PRO A 182 -14.12 85.08 14.04
N ASN A 183 -15.25 84.60 13.52
CA ASN A 183 -15.81 83.28 13.84
C ASN A 183 -16.06 83.02 15.34
N ILE A 184 -16.22 84.07 16.14
CA ILE A 184 -16.67 83.96 17.53
C ILE A 184 -18.00 83.21 17.58
N ALA A 185 -18.04 82.12 18.33
CA ALA A 185 -19.20 81.26 18.46
C ALA A 185 -19.54 80.98 19.92
N LEU A 186 -20.80 80.59 20.14
CA LEU A 186 -21.27 80.16 21.46
C LEU A 186 -20.42 78.99 21.95
N ARG A 187 -19.95 79.05 23.20
CA ARG A 187 -19.06 78.08 23.86
C ARG A 187 -17.62 78.01 23.36
N ASP A 188 -17.19 78.94 22.51
CA ASP A 188 -15.76 79.15 22.36
C ASP A 188 -15.16 79.44 23.76
N THR A 189 -14.00 78.87 24.05
CA THR A 189 -13.34 79.03 25.34
C THR A 189 -12.09 79.86 25.18
N VAL A 190 -11.97 80.90 25.99
CA VAL A 190 -10.81 81.80 26.00
C VAL A 190 -9.93 81.48 27.20
N GLN A 191 -8.64 81.23 26.92
CA GLN A 191 -7.64 80.85 27.91
C GLN A 191 -6.50 81.88 27.91
N VAL A 192 -6.38 82.66 28.98
CA VAL A 192 -5.33 83.70 29.14
C VAL A 192 -4.14 83.16 29.93
N LYS A 193 -2.96 83.63 29.58
CA LYS A 193 -1.69 83.37 30.24
C LYS A 193 -1.10 84.65 30.84
N TRP A 194 -0.74 84.61 32.13
CA TRP A 194 -0.06 85.66 32.89
C TRP A 194 1.35 85.18 33.27
N GLY A 195 2.36 85.61 32.52
CA GLY A 195 3.71 85.04 32.61
C GLY A 195 3.69 83.55 32.24
N SER A 196 4.00 82.67 33.19
CA SER A 196 3.91 81.21 33.06
C SER A 196 2.61 80.62 33.61
N VAL A 197 1.69 81.44 34.14
CA VAL A 197 0.47 81.00 34.83
C VAL A 197 -0.73 81.03 33.88
N PHE A 198 -1.45 79.91 33.77
CA PHE A 198 -2.74 79.86 33.07
C PHE A 198 -3.85 80.33 34.02
N LEU A 199 -4.56 81.38 33.63
CA LEU A 199 -5.69 81.90 34.40
C LEU A 199 -6.91 80.98 34.23
N LYS A 200 -7.94 81.16 35.05
CA LYS A 200 -9.19 80.41 34.87
C LYS A 200 -9.82 80.67 33.48
N PRO A 201 -10.11 79.64 32.66
CA PRO A 201 -10.71 79.81 31.33
C PRO A 201 -12.12 80.39 31.38
N LEU A 202 -12.48 81.17 30.36
CA LEU A 202 -13.81 81.73 30.17
C LEU A 202 -14.51 81.07 28.98
N VAL A 203 -15.56 80.29 29.22
CA VAL A 203 -16.44 79.76 28.18
C VAL A 203 -17.44 80.85 27.77
N LEU A 204 -17.46 81.21 26.48
CA LEU A 204 -18.28 82.29 25.98
C LEU A 204 -19.77 81.91 25.96
N THR A 205 -20.57 82.84 26.46
CA THR A 205 -22.03 82.80 26.41
C THR A 205 -22.55 83.58 25.21
N GLN A 206 -23.83 83.42 24.87
CA GLN A 206 -24.44 84.16 23.76
C GLN A 206 -24.32 85.69 23.92
N ALA A 207 -24.38 86.20 25.17
CA ALA A 207 -24.22 87.63 25.45
C ALA A 207 -22.83 88.18 25.06
N HIS A 208 -21.78 87.35 25.14
CA HIS A 208 -20.43 87.72 24.69
C HIS A 208 -20.33 87.71 23.16
N VAL A 209 -20.90 86.68 22.51
CA VAL A 209 -20.95 86.55 21.05
C VAL A 209 -21.70 87.73 20.42
N ASP A 210 -22.82 88.14 21.02
CA ASP A 210 -23.64 89.27 20.58
C ASP A 210 -23.00 90.64 20.91
N GLY A 211 -21.87 90.67 21.62
CA GLY A 211 -21.15 91.90 22.00
C GLY A 211 -21.83 92.73 23.10
N THR A 212 -22.86 92.19 23.76
CA THR A 212 -23.61 92.88 24.84
C THR A 212 -22.91 92.80 26.21
N GLN A 213 -21.97 91.86 26.36
CA GLN A 213 -21.12 91.71 27.54
C GLN A 213 -19.64 91.68 27.09
N PRO A 214 -18.75 92.48 27.71
CA PRO A 214 -17.33 92.45 27.38
C PRO A 214 -16.66 91.15 27.85
N ILE A 215 -15.66 90.69 27.11
CA ILE A 215 -14.86 89.52 27.46
C ILE A 215 -13.74 89.98 28.41
N VAL A 216 -13.89 89.69 29.72
CA VAL A 216 -12.95 90.12 30.77
C VAL A 216 -12.46 88.93 31.58
N ILE A 217 -11.14 88.79 31.71
CA ILE A 217 -10.48 87.77 32.56
C ILE A 217 -9.54 88.51 33.51
N THR A 218 -9.60 88.20 34.81
CA THR A 218 -8.82 88.89 35.84
C THR A 218 -7.77 87.95 36.42
N ALA A 219 -6.52 88.40 36.48
CA ALA A 219 -5.47 87.73 37.25
C ALA A 219 -5.60 88.12 38.73
N ASP A 220 -5.79 87.14 39.61
CA ASP A 220 -5.88 87.37 41.05
C ASP A 220 -4.50 87.48 41.73
N GLN A 221 -4.47 87.85 43.01
CA GLN A 221 -3.22 88.03 43.74
C GLN A 221 -2.35 86.77 43.78
N GLY A 222 -2.96 85.59 43.88
CA GLY A 222 -2.22 84.33 43.91
C GLY A 222 -1.59 84.02 42.55
N GLU A 223 -2.33 84.25 41.48
CA GLU A 223 -1.87 84.09 40.09
C GLU A 223 -0.75 85.11 39.76
N ILE A 224 -0.88 86.36 40.21
CA ILE A 224 0.12 87.42 40.01
C ILE A 224 1.42 87.08 40.72
N LEU A 225 1.35 86.68 41.99
CA LEU A 225 2.53 86.28 42.76
C LEU A 225 3.16 84.99 42.22
N ALA A 226 2.36 84.06 41.68
CA ALA A 226 2.87 82.85 41.04
C ALA A 226 3.62 83.15 39.73
N GLY A 227 3.18 84.15 38.96
CA GLY A 227 3.87 84.64 37.77
C GLY A 227 5.22 85.29 38.08
N GLY A 228 5.34 85.91 39.26
CA GLY A 228 6.57 86.48 39.82
C GLY A 228 7.02 87.82 39.22
N ASP A 229 7.98 88.48 39.87
CA ASP A 229 8.47 89.79 39.46
C ASP A 229 9.28 89.70 38.15
N SER A 230 8.97 90.62 37.22
CA SER A 230 9.57 90.68 35.89
C SER A 230 9.54 92.10 35.35
N ALA A 231 10.62 92.52 34.68
CA ALA A 231 10.65 93.80 33.97
C ALA A 231 9.70 93.85 32.76
N ALA A 232 9.30 92.68 32.24
CA ALA A 232 8.42 92.53 31.08
C ALA A 232 7.69 91.18 31.14
N LEU A 233 6.72 91.04 32.07
CA LEU A 233 5.91 89.83 32.20
C LEU A 233 4.99 89.66 30.99
N LEU A 234 5.09 88.53 30.31
CA LEU A 234 4.36 88.24 29.06
C LEU A 234 2.88 87.89 29.30
N ILE A 235 1.99 88.44 28.49
CA ILE A 235 0.54 88.19 28.51
C ILE A 235 0.05 87.89 27.11
N GLN A 236 -0.67 86.77 26.97
CA GLN A 236 -1.20 86.23 25.70
C GLN A 236 -2.47 85.40 25.98
N TYR A 237 -3.28 85.13 24.95
CA TYR A 237 -4.41 84.20 25.08
C TYR A 237 -4.68 83.40 23.80
N GLU A 238 -5.37 82.27 23.93
CA GLU A 238 -5.84 81.45 22.82
C GLU A 238 -7.34 81.18 22.90
N VAL A 239 -7.92 80.70 21.80
CA VAL A 239 -9.35 80.38 21.69
C VAL A 239 -9.53 79.02 21.04
N TYR A 240 -10.44 78.20 21.59
CA TYR A 240 -10.88 76.94 20.98
C TYR A 240 -12.38 76.72 21.11
N ASP A 241 -12.96 75.93 20.21
CA ASP A 241 -14.42 75.71 20.15
C ASP A 241 -14.89 74.36 20.73
N GLU A 242 -16.21 74.10 20.65
CA GLU A 242 -16.85 72.89 21.23
C GLU A 242 -16.48 71.57 20.54
N VAL A 243 -15.87 71.61 19.34
CA VAL A 243 -15.33 70.42 18.64
C VAL A 243 -13.79 70.46 18.57
N TRP A 244 -13.18 71.29 19.41
CA TRP A 244 -11.72 71.41 19.57
C TRP A 244 -10.98 71.93 18.33
N ASN A 245 -11.60 72.79 17.51
CA ASN A 245 -10.82 73.61 16.60
C ASN A 245 -10.18 74.77 17.39
N TYR A 246 -8.85 74.84 17.40
CA TYR A 246 -8.08 75.93 18.00
C TYR A 246 -7.80 77.06 16.99
N SER A 247 -7.63 78.29 17.49
CA SER A 247 -7.01 79.39 16.75
C SER A 247 -5.60 79.01 16.29
N GLU A 248 -5.17 79.46 15.11
CA GLU A 248 -3.90 79.02 14.49
C GLU A 248 -2.65 79.42 15.30
N LYS A 249 -2.76 80.48 16.10
CA LYS A 249 -1.74 80.98 17.02
C LYS A 249 -2.38 81.63 18.25
N TRP A 250 -1.58 81.82 19.28
CA TRP A 250 -1.86 82.70 20.41
C TRP A 250 -2.06 84.15 19.97
N SER A 251 -2.72 84.96 20.79
CA SER A 251 -2.94 86.38 20.53
C SER A 251 -1.65 87.15 20.31
N ILE A 252 -1.75 88.35 19.74
CA ILE A 252 -0.64 89.31 19.75
C ILE A 252 -0.20 89.49 21.22
N PRO A 253 1.10 89.29 21.54
CA PRO A 253 1.57 89.38 22.91
C PRO A 253 1.61 90.82 23.42
N THR A 254 1.44 90.98 24.73
CA THR A 254 1.72 92.23 25.44
C THR A 254 2.55 91.94 26.68
N THR A 255 3.22 92.94 27.26
CA THR A 255 4.03 92.77 28.46
C THR A 255 3.71 93.83 29.51
N VAL A 256 3.90 93.48 30.78
CA VAL A 256 3.71 94.40 31.91
C VAL A 256 4.89 94.29 32.89
N ASN A 257 5.34 95.43 33.44
CA ASN A 257 6.31 95.43 34.53
C ASN A 257 5.62 94.98 35.83
N VAL A 258 6.21 94.02 36.55
CA VAL A 258 5.69 93.51 37.84
C VAL A 258 6.79 93.60 38.88
N ASP A 259 6.54 94.37 39.93
CA ASP A 259 7.40 94.56 41.09
C ASP A 259 6.54 94.49 42.36
N ALA A 260 6.05 93.29 42.66
CA ALA A 260 5.20 93.01 43.81
C ALA A 260 6.02 92.82 45.11
N GLY A 261 7.35 93.00 45.05
CA GLY A 261 8.26 93.11 46.20
C GLY A 261 8.85 91.80 46.72
N ALA A 262 8.88 90.74 45.91
CA ALA A 262 9.26 89.39 46.36
C ALA A 262 10.61 88.87 45.82
N TRP A 263 11.28 89.55 44.88
CA TRP A 263 12.55 89.09 44.29
C TRP A 263 13.64 90.18 44.30
N ARG A 264 14.88 89.84 44.70
CA ARG A 264 15.96 90.80 45.01
C ARG A 264 17.18 90.76 44.07
N LEU A 265 17.39 89.65 43.36
CA LEU A 265 18.55 89.48 42.48
C LEU A 265 18.21 89.78 41.01
N GLU A 266 19.22 90.19 40.23
CA GLU A 266 19.08 90.44 38.79
C GLU A 266 18.68 89.19 37.99
N GLN A 267 18.04 89.38 36.84
CA GLN A 267 17.57 88.27 35.99
C GLN A 267 18.73 87.51 35.31
N PRO A 268 18.59 86.20 35.02
CA PRO A 268 19.58 85.44 34.24
C PRO A 268 19.53 85.77 32.74
N ILE A 269 20.56 85.42 31.97
CA ILE A 269 20.60 85.61 30.51
C ILE A 269 20.44 84.27 29.81
N ILE A 270 19.49 84.15 28.89
CA ILE A 270 19.38 83.00 27.98
C ILE A 270 20.25 83.30 26.76
N LYS A 271 21.40 82.65 26.65
CA LYS A 271 22.46 83.02 25.70
C LYS A 271 22.06 82.84 24.24
N GLU A 272 21.31 81.79 23.94
CA GLU A 272 20.84 81.42 22.61
C GLU A 272 19.50 82.10 22.25
N SER A 273 18.94 82.91 23.15
CA SER A 273 17.77 83.73 22.87
C SER A 273 18.19 85.05 22.21
N VAL A 274 17.79 85.26 20.95
CA VAL A 274 18.04 86.50 20.20
C VAL A 274 16.76 87.29 20.13
N ASN A 275 16.75 88.50 20.72
CA ASN A 275 15.55 89.34 20.85
C ASN A 275 14.36 88.63 21.54
N GLY A 276 14.65 87.74 22.49
CA GLY A 276 13.61 86.99 23.19
C GLY A 276 13.09 85.77 22.43
N VAL A 277 13.77 85.32 21.36
CA VAL A 277 13.37 84.15 20.57
C VAL A 277 14.50 83.13 20.51
N ILE A 278 14.16 81.87 20.78
CA ILE A 278 15.00 80.70 20.58
C ILE A 278 14.51 79.99 19.32
N ASP A 279 15.35 79.95 18.29
CA ASP A 279 15.07 79.22 17.05
C ASP A 279 15.60 77.79 17.17
N LEU A 280 14.70 76.80 17.22
CA LEU A 280 15.07 75.38 17.32
C LEU A 280 15.92 74.92 16.14
N LYS A 281 15.69 75.46 14.94
CA LYS A 281 16.51 75.16 13.78
C LYS A 281 17.91 75.77 13.92
N GLY A 282 17.97 76.95 14.51
CA GLY A 282 19.23 77.65 14.83
C GLY A 282 20.04 76.95 15.92
N LEU A 283 19.38 76.24 16.86
CA LEU A 283 20.06 75.48 17.92
C LEU A 283 20.84 74.27 17.38
N ASN A 284 20.43 73.69 16.24
CA ASN A 284 21.08 72.51 15.65
C ASN A 284 21.31 71.38 16.68
N GLN A 285 20.25 71.06 17.44
CA GLN A 285 20.25 70.05 18.50
C GLN A 285 21.17 70.32 19.70
N GLN A 286 21.62 71.57 19.90
CA GLN A 286 22.42 71.97 21.05
C GLN A 286 21.57 72.46 22.22
N ASP A 287 22.05 72.22 23.45
CA ASP A 287 21.46 72.71 24.68
C ASP A 287 21.40 74.23 24.76
N VAL A 288 20.37 74.75 25.43
CA VAL A 288 20.26 76.18 25.76
C VAL A 288 21.05 76.49 27.03
N THR A 289 21.73 77.63 27.04
CA THR A 289 22.58 78.10 28.13
C THR A 289 21.90 79.23 28.89
N VAL A 290 21.70 79.01 30.19
CA VAL A 290 21.30 80.05 31.14
C VAL A 290 22.56 80.56 31.86
N GLN A 291 22.91 81.82 31.60
CA GLN A 291 24.06 82.49 32.21
C GLN A 291 23.63 83.31 33.42
N ILE A 292 24.33 83.13 34.54
CA ILE A 292 24.14 83.88 35.78
C ILE A 292 25.42 84.63 36.11
N HIS A 293 25.31 85.94 36.31
CA HIS A 293 26.42 86.79 36.72
C HIS A 293 26.65 86.66 38.23
N VAL A 294 27.76 86.01 38.61
CA VAL A 294 28.14 85.82 40.01
C VAL A 294 29.06 86.95 40.43
N ARG A 295 28.51 87.92 41.17
CA ARG A 295 29.20 89.15 41.62
C ARG A 295 29.56 89.09 43.10
N THR A 296 30.64 89.75 43.49
CA THR A 296 31.11 89.79 44.89
C THR A 296 30.15 90.50 45.85
N GLU A 297 29.16 91.25 45.34
CA GLU A 297 28.15 91.97 46.14
C GLU A 297 27.08 91.04 46.73
N ASP A 298 26.63 90.04 45.95
CA ASP A 298 25.52 89.16 46.34
C ASP A 298 25.96 87.72 46.63
N PHE A 299 27.15 87.29 46.20
CA PHE A 299 27.57 85.88 46.19
C PHE A 299 28.91 85.62 46.92
N GLU A 300 29.00 84.51 47.65
CA GLU A 300 30.20 84.05 48.36
C GLU A 300 30.63 82.62 47.92
N LEU A 301 31.90 82.27 48.13
CA LEU A 301 32.42 80.93 47.82
C LEU A 301 31.72 79.86 48.66
N GLY A 302 31.15 78.87 47.98
CA GLY A 302 30.39 77.77 48.57
C GLY A 302 28.91 78.06 48.82
N ASP A 303 28.39 79.23 48.41
CA ASP A 303 26.94 79.41 48.21
C ASP A 303 26.45 78.47 47.09
N THR A 304 25.17 78.09 47.11
CA THR A 304 24.57 77.22 46.08
C THR A 304 23.52 78.00 45.30
N ILE A 305 23.63 78.00 43.98
CA ILE A 305 22.62 78.53 43.07
C ILE A 305 21.78 77.38 42.55
N THR A 306 20.46 77.50 42.63
CA THR A 306 19.51 76.60 41.95
C THR A 306 18.81 77.37 40.85
N MET A 307 19.13 77.06 39.59
CA MET A 307 18.42 77.58 38.43
C MET A 307 17.15 76.76 38.19
N THR A 308 16.07 77.45 37.86
CA THR A 308 14.80 76.88 37.43
C THR A 308 14.47 77.42 36.05
N TRP A 309 14.25 76.49 35.11
CA TRP A 309 13.73 76.76 33.78
C TRP A 309 12.34 76.14 33.67
N ILE A 310 11.37 76.95 33.27
CA ILE A 310 9.99 76.49 33.07
C ILE A 310 9.68 76.67 31.58
N GLY A 311 9.65 75.56 30.87
CA GLY A 311 9.19 75.49 29.51
C GLY A 311 7.67 75.32 29.47
N THR A 312 6.95 76.19 28.79
CA THR A 312 5.53 76.02 28.51
C THR A 312 5.36 75.62 27.05
N PRO A 313 4.94 74.39 26.74
CA PRO A 313 4.66 73.98 25.36
C PRO A 313 3.43 74.70 24.80
N GLN A 314 3.24 74.65 23.48
CA GLN A 314 2.03 75.17 22.83
C GLN A 314 0.76 74.54 23.41
N ILE A 315 0.79 73.25 23.73
CA ILE A 315 -0.27 72.49 24.39
C ILE A 315 0.39 71.58 25.44
N GLY A 316 -0.10 71.59 26.69
CA GLY A 316 0.37 70.70 27.75
C GLY A 316 0.77 71.42 29.05
N LYS A 317 1.14 70.65 30.07
CA LYS A 317 1.62 71.21 31.35
C LYS A 317 3.02 71.80 31.19
N PRO A 318 3.37 72.84 31.97
CA PRO A 318 4.73 73.36 31.99
C PRO A 318 5.75 72.29 32.40
N LEU A 319 6.84 72.21 31.65
CA LEU A 319 8.00 71.37 31.90
C LEU A 319 8.99 72.15 32.76
N ILE A 320 9.34 71.61 33.93
CA ILE A 320 10.23 72.26 34.89
C ILE A 320 11.58 71.54 34.90
N HIS A 321 12.62 72.27 34.51
CA HIS A 321 14.01 71.86 34.65
C HIS A 321 14.63 72.60 35.82
N THR A 322 15.36 71.90 36.68
CA THR A 322 16.12 72.54 37.76
C THR A 322 17.56 72.04 37.77
N GLN A 323 18.50 72.96 37.96
CA GLN A 323 19.92 72.63 38.05
C GLN A 323 20.57 73.43 39.17
N SER A 324 21.14 72.71 40.15
CA SER A 324 21.89 73.32 41.25
C SER A 324 23.40 73.27 41.00
N ARG A 325 24.10 74.33 41.39
CA ARG A 325 25.56 74.37 41.38
C ARG A 325 26.14 75.25 42.48
N ASP A 326 27.19 74.73 43.11
CA ASP A 326 27.96 75.48 44.09
C ASP A 326 28.88 76.50 43.43
N ILE A 327 29.02 77.65 44.08
CA ILE A 327 29.88 78.73 43.63
C ILE A 327 31.33 78.42 44.04
N THR A 328 32.14 78.07 43.04
CA THR A 328 33.56 77.72 43.23
C THR A 328 34.52 78.84 42.86
N ASN A 329 34.03 79.93 42.23
CA ASN A 329 34.84 81.08 41.85
C ASN A 329 33.99 82.37 41.82
N VAL A 330 34.51 83.49 42.35
CA VAL A 330 33.86 84.81 42.36
C VAL A 330 34.91 85.91 42.11
N PRO A 331 34.71 86.85 41.15
CA PRO A 331 33.57 86.96 40.24
C PRO A 331 33.65 85.95 39.08
N SER A 332 32.50 85.49 38.59
CA SER A 332 32.44 84.56 37.44
C SER A 332 31.10 84.65 36.70
N ILE A 333 31.03 84.05 35.51
CA ILE A 333 29.77 83.77 34.81
C ILE A 333 29.52 82.28 34.95
N LEU A 334 28.40 81.92 35.56
CA LEU A 334 27.98 80.54 35.70
C LEU A 334 27.05 80.17 34.54
N GLU A 335 27.45 79.18 33.74
CA GLU A 335 26.66 78.70 32.60
C GLU A 335 25.96 77.38 32.92
N LEU A 336 24.66 77.41 33.17
CA LEU A 336 23.84 76.21 33.40
C LEU A 336 23.14 75.82 32.10
N LYS A 337 23.04 74.52 31.84
CA LYS A 337 22.57 73.98 30.55
C LYS A 337 21.18 73.37 30.71
N VAL A 338 20.27 73.77 29.84
CA VAL A 338 18.94 73.17 29.67
C VAL A 338 19.02 72.27 28.43
N PRO A 339 18.78 70.96 28.55
CA PRO A 339 18.92 70.01 27.45
C PRO A 339 18.10 70.40 26.23
N TYR A 340 18.66 70.23 25.03
CA TYR A 340 17.95 70.52 23.78
C TYR A 340 16.56 69.87 23.72
N GLU A 341 16.42 68.62 24.16
CA GLU A 341 15.14 67.91 24.17
C GLU A 341 14.09 68.58 25.05
N GLU A 342 14.47 69.20 26.16
CA GLU A 342 13.54 69.92 27.04
C GLU A 342 13.11 71.27 26.44
N VAL A 343 13.97 71.89 25.63
CA VAL A 343 13.67 73.11 24.87
C VAL A 343 12.85 72.79 23.61
N ARG A 344 13.13 71.66 22.96
CA ARG A 344 12.36 71.13 21.83
C ARG A 344 10.95 70.72 22.24
N ALA A 345 10.79 70.14 23.43
CA ALA A 345 9.49 69.74 23.97
C ALA A 345 8.52 70.92 24.13
N ILE A 346 9.01 72.15 24.09
CA ILE A 346 8.22 73.39 24.13
C ILE A 346 8.24 74.15 22.80
N ALA A 347 8.50 73.47 21.68
CA ALA A 347 8.38 74.03 20.34
C ALA A 347 7.05 74.77 20.17
N MET A 348 7.12 75.95 19.55
CA MET A 348 5.98 76.87 19.38
C MET A 348 5.38 77.39 20.70
N GLY A 349 6.06 77.15 21.83
CA GLY A 349 5.71 77.61 23.17
C GLY A 349 6.66 78.71 23.67
N SER A 350 6.80 78.81 24.98
CA SER A 350 7.63 79.84 25.64
C SER A 350 8.38 79.27 26.83
N ALA A 351 9.55 79.82 27.14
CA ALA A 351 10.32 79.49 28.32
C ALA A 351 10.48 80.67 29.27
N ASP A 352 10.61 80.39 30.56
CA ASP A 352 11.13 81.33 31.54
C ASP A 352 12.26 80.73 32.38
N ALA A 353 13.26 81.56 32.67
CA ALA A 353 14.45 81.20 33.44
C ALA A 353 14.57 82.10 34.68
N SER A 354 14.82 81.49 35.83
CA SER A 354 15.06 82.15 37.11
C SER A 354 16.06 81.36 37.96
N TYR A 355 16.53 81.93 39.06
CA TYR A 355 17.38 81.22 40.01
C TYR A 355 17.18 81.67 41.45
N VAL A 356 17.51 80.78 42.38
CA VAL A 356 17.51 81.02 43.82
C VAL A 356 18.92 80.82 44.36
N LEU A 357 19.44 81.81 45.08
CA LEU A 357 20.70 81.75 45.81
C LEU A 357 20.45 81.29 47.24
N THR A 358 21.06 80.17 47.62
CA THR A 358 21.09 79.67 49.00
C THR A 358 22.45 79.95 49.62
N LYS A 359 22.44 80.70 50.72
CA LYS A 359 23.67 81.10 51.41
C LYS A 359 24.26 79.95 52.22
N LYS A 360 25.57 79.72 52.09
CA LYS A 360 26.29 78.71 52.89
C LYS A 360 26.18 78.95 54.38
N ASN A 361 26.11 80.23 54.78
CA ASN A 361 25.98 80.64 56.19
C ASN A 361 24.56 80.42 56.77
N GLY A 362 23.61 79.89 56.00
CA GLY A 362 22.23 79.65 56.42
C GLY A 362 21.33 80.89 56.41
N GLY A 363 21.78 82.00 55.81
CA GLY A 363 20.94 83.17 55.57
C GLY A 363 19.73 82.87 54.68
N PRO A 364 18.67 83.70 54.74
CA PRO A 364 17.46 83.49 53.94
C PRO A 364 17.79 83.48 52.43
N PRO A 365 17.15 82.60 51.64
CA PRO A 365 17.42 82.50 50.22
C PRO A 365 17.00 83.78 49.50
N LEU A 366 17.75 84.13 48.45
CA LEU A 366 17.49 85.29 47.60
C LEU A 366 17.09 84.81 46.21
N SER A 367 15.95 85.26 45.71
CA SER A 367 15.43 84.86 44.40
C SER A 367 15.68 85.95 43.35
N SER A 368 15.92 85.53 42.10
CA SER A 368 16.13 86.41 40.96
C SER A 368 14.83 86.86 40.30
N LYS A 369 14.88 88.00 39.60
CA LYS A 369 13.90 88.32 38.55
C LYS A 369 13.93 87.26 37.44
N ARG A 370 12.86 87.16 36.65
CA ARG A 370 12.71 86.18 35.57
C ARG A 370 13.11 86.73 34.19
N THR A 371 13.63 85.87 33.33
CA THR A 371 13.87 86.14 31.89
C THR A 371 13.00 85.22 31.05
N PHE A 372 12.42 85.73 29.96
CA PHE A 372 11.52 84.99 29.08
C PHE A 372 12.08 84.84 27.67
N ALA A 373 11.72 83.77 26.98
CA ALA A 373 11.96 83.60 25.55
C ALA A 373 10.85 82.78 24.88
N ASP A 374 10.46 83.14 23.66
CA ASP A 374 9.62 82.31 22.80
C ASP A 374 10.47 81.24 22.11
N VAL A 375 9.89 80.06 21.87
CA VAL A 375 10.58 78.96 21.18
C VAL A 375 9.88 78.71 19.85
N ILE A 376 10.60 78.89 18.73
CA ILE A 376 10.04 78.73 17.38
C ILE A 376 10.65 77.52 16.65
N GLY A 377 9.82 76.82 15.87
CA GLY A 377 10.17 75.60 15.12
C GLY A 377 8.99 74.64 15.02
N ASP A 378 8.93 73.76 14.01
CA ASP A 378 7.80 72.83 13.81
C ASP A 378 7.64 71.89 15.01
N GLY A 379 6.46 71.94 15.64
CA GLY A 379 6.12 71.17 16.83
C GLY A 379 5.68 69.73 16.53
N TYR A 380 5.85 68.90 17.55
CA TYR A 380 5.55 67.46 17.69
C TYR A 380 6.59 66.49 17.15
N ALA A 381 7.32 65.86 18.07
CA ALA A 381 7.38 64.41 18.12
C ALA A 381 8.24 63.87 19.28
N HIS A 382 7.81 62.79 19.94
CA HIS A 382 8.75 61.92 20.66
C HIS A 382 9.90 61.50 19.71
N PRO A 383 11.13 61.24 20.16
CA PRO A 383 12.22 60.93 19.23
C PRO A 383 11.87 59.73 18.33
N ALA A 384 12.38 59.72 17.10
CA ALA A 384 12.09 58.63 16.16
C ALA A 384 12.49 57.28 16.77
N PRO A 385 11.71 56.21 16.54
CA PRO A 385 12.16 54.87 16.91
C PRO A 385 13.45 54.54 16.16
N THR A 386 14.29 53.69 16.73
CA THR A 386 15.50 53.20 16.05
C THR A 386 15.38 51.72 15.74
N ILE A 387 15.90 51.29 14.58
CA ILE A 387 16.03 49.87 14.22
C ILE A 387 17.51 49.49 14.31
N ARG A 388 17.84 48.50 15.14
CA ARG A 388 19.25 48.09 15.35
C ARG A 388 19.90 47.49 14.11
N GLU A 389 19.11 46.87 13.24
CA GLU A 389 19.56 46.19 12.02
C GLU A 389 19.73 47.13 10.82
N VAL A 390 19.43 48.43 10.95
CA VAL A 390 19.63 49.42 9.89
C VAL A 390 21.11 49.74 9.72
N VAL A 391 21.59 49.65 8.48
CA VAL A 391 22.96 49.98 8.09
C VAL A 391 22.93 51.26 7.27
N GLY A 392 23.42 52.35 7.86
CA GLY A 392 23.26 53.69 7.29
C GLY A 392 21.78 54.07 7.22
N GLU A 393 21.20 54.06 6.02
CA GLU A 393 19.78 54.36 5.75
C GLU A 393 18.98 53.13 5.25
N VAL A 394 19.61 51.95 5.21
CA VAL A 394 19.05 50.76 4.56
C VAL A 394 18.80 49.65 5.58
N LEU A 395 17.59 49.10 5.55
CA LEU A 395 17.26 47.81 6.16
C LEU A 395 17.25 46.77 5.03
N GLU A 396 18.07 45.73 5.14
CA GLU A 396 18.05 44.67 4.14
C GLU A 396 16.81 43.80 4.30
N PRO A 397 16.18 43.34 3.21
CA PRO A 397 14.94 42.56 3.28
C PRO A 397 15.13 41.11 3.75
N ASP A 398 16.38 40.64 3.89
CA ASP A 398 16.73 39.27 4.32
C ASP A 398 16.97 39.12 5.83
N VAL A 399 16.72 40.16 6.63
CA VAL A 399 16.83 40.08 8.08
C VAL A 399 15.65 39.31 8.68
N MET A 400 15.90 38.46 9.68
CA MET A 400 14.88 37.60 10.31
C MET A 400 13.88 38.38 11.18
N TYR A 401 14.31 39.50 11.75
CA TYR A 401 13.48 40.43 12.49
C TYR A 401 14.16 41.81 12.55
N ALA A 402 13.38 42.84 12.83
CA ALA A 402 13.84 44.17 13.15
C ALA A 402 13.62 44.42 14.65
N THR A 403 14.70 44.78 15.36
CA THR A 403 14.67 45.19 16.77
C THR A 403 14.43 46.69 16.83
N VAL A 404 13.21 47.07 17.19
CA VAL A 404 12.78 48.46 17.31
C VAL A 404 12.91 48.91 18.75
N ASP A 405 13.78 49.89 18.99
CA ASP A 405 13.91 50.53 20.29
C ASP A 405 13.15 51.86 20.33
N ILE A 406 12.38 52.05 21.40
CA ILE A 406 11.55 53.22 21.66
C ILE A 406 11.91 53.76 23.04
N SER A 407 12.21 55.06 23.09
CA SER A 407 12.45 55.79 24.34
C SER A 407 11.83 57.17 24.22
N TYR A 408 11.13 57.65 25.25
CA TYR A 408 10.59 59.00 25.27
C TYR A 408 10.52 59.58 26.67
N LEU A 409 10.50 60.91 26.75
CA LEU A 409 10.45 61.64 28.00
C LEU A 409 9.06 61.50 28.63
N GLY A 410 9.01 61.09 29.90
CA GLY A 410 7.75 60.92 30.63
C GLY A 410 7.10 59.53 30.52
N MET A 411 7.84 58.52 30.06
CA MET A 411 7.39 57.11 30.06
C MET A 411 6.94 56.67 31.46
N THR A 412 5.69 56.22 31.58
CA THR A 412 5.10 55.77 32.85
C THR A 412 4.39 54.42 32.72
N ASP A 413 4.23 53.69 33.84
CA ASP A 413 3.55 52.40 33.82
C ASP A 413 2.07 52.56 33.45
N GLY A 414 1.63 51.76 32.49
CA GLY A 414 0.27 51.85 31.91
C GLY A 414 0.16 52.73 30.66
N ASP A 415 1.24 53.38 30.21
CA ASP A 415 1.26 53.97 28.86
C ASP A 415 1.06 52.87 27.80
N VAL A 416 0.27 53.16 26.78
CA VAL A 416 0.07 52.29 25.62
C VAL A 416 0.77 52.90 24.42
N ILE A 417 1.82 52.21 23.95
CA ILE A 417 2.55 52.52 22.74
C ILE A 417 1.91 51.73 21.60
N GLU A 418 1.66 52.37 20.46
CA GLU A 418 1.36 51.67 19.23
C GLU A 418 2.39 52.08 18.17
N LEU A 419 3.20 51.11 17.75
CA LEU A 419 4.21 51.23 16.72
C LEU A 419 3.56 51.08 15.34
N MET A 420 3.91 51.97 14.43
CA MET A 420 3.39 52.08 13.08
C MET A 420 4.48 51.71 12.08
N TRP A 421 4.41 50.49 11.56
CA TRP A 421 5.27 49.97 10.51
C TRP A 421 4.65 50.29 9.14
N ASP A 422 4.77 51.56 8.73
CA ASP A 422 4.16 52.13 7.54
C ASP A 422 5.09 51.96 6.32
N GLY A 423 4.84 50.91 5.55
CA GLY A 423 5.61 50.50 4.39
C GLY A 423 4.94 50.80 3.06
N SER A 424 5.75 50.86 2.00
CA SER A 424 5.28 50.84 0.62
C SER A 424 5.89 49.65 -0.10
N LEU A 425 5.05 48.85 -0.76
CA LEU A 425 5.49 47.74 -1.60
C LEU A 425 6.28 48.26 -2.81
N SER A 426 7.03 47.38 -3.49
CA SER A 426 7.73 47.74 -4.74
C SER A 426 6.80 48.25 -5.85
N SER A 427 5.51 47.92 -5.80
CA SER A 427 4.46 48.44 -6.69
C SER A 427 3.98 49.87 -6.34
N GLY A 428 4.38 50.40 -5.19
CA GLY A 428 3.88 51.66 -4.62
C GLY A 428 2.58 51.52 -3.83
N ALA A 429 2.00 50.33 -3.72
CA ALA A 429 0.84 50.08 -2.87
C ALA A 429 1.23 50.18 -1.38
N PRO A 430 0.35 50.73 -0.52
CA PRO A 430 0.63 50.85 0.92
C PRO A 430 0.59 49.48 1.59
N TYR A 431 1.44 49.28 2.59
CA TYR A 431 1.48 48.12 3.45
C TYR A 431 1.66 48.60 4.89
N LEU A 432 0.68 48.37 5.74
CA LEU A 432 0.73 48.82 7.13
C LEU A 432 0.67 47.61 8.06
N HIS A 433 1.63 47.55 8.97
CA HIS A 433 1.59 46.70 10.15
C HIS A 433 1.63 47.57 11.41
N THR A 434 0.94 47.16 12.47
CA THR A 434 0.91 47.89 13.75
C THR A 434 1.14 46.94 14.91
N GLU A 435 2.01 47.34 15.84
CA GLU A 435 2.30 46.56 17.05
C GLU A 435 1.96 47.40 18.29
N GLN A 436 1.13 46.88 19.19
CA GLN A 436 0.76 47.57 20.43
C GLN A 436 1.52 47.00 21.62
N HIS A 437 2.09 47.86 22.46
CA HIS A 437 2.80 47.50 23.68
C HIS A 437 2.34 48.34 24.87
N THR A 438 2.04 47.70 26.00
CA THR A 438 1.72 48.40 27.25
C THR A 438 2.97 48.48 28.12
N VAL A 439 3.38 49.69 28.48
CA VAL A 439 4.57 49.96 29.30
C VAL A 439 4.39 49.39 30.70
N SER A 440 5.27 48.47 31.08
CA SER A 440 5.36 47.93 32.44
C SER A 440 6.20 48.82 33.36
N ARG A 441 6.11 48.58 34.68
CA ARG A 441 6.88 49.35 35.68
C ARG A 441 8.40 49.27 35.49
N ASN A 442 8.92 48.12 35.09
CA ASN A 442 10.38 47.96 34.90
C ASN A 442 10.84 48.73 33.66
N GLU A 443 10.08 48.67 32.57
CA GLU A 443 10.40 49.39 31.34
C GLU A 443 10.31 50.91 31.52
N ALA A 444 9.33 51.40 32.29
CA ALA A 444 9.25 52.81 32.67
C ALA A 444 10.47 53.26 33.50
N ALA A 445 11.03 52.39 34.34
CA ALA A 445 12.25 52.67 35.10
C ALA A 445 13.51 52.67 34.21
N ASP A 446 13.59 51.73 33.27
CA ASP A 446 14.69 51.59 32.31
C ASP A 446 14.62 52.63 31.18
N LYS A 447 13.46 53.27 30.99
CA LYS A 447 13.14 54.26 29.94
C LYS A 447 13.38 53.76 28.51
N LEU A 448 13.24 52.45 28.29
CA LEU A 448 13.47 51.81 27.01
C LEU A 448 12.46 50.69 26.79
N ILE A 449 11.85 50.68 25.61
CA ILE A 449 10.96 49.62 25.14
C ILE A 449 11.58 49.01 23.90
N THR A 450 11.62 47.68 23.83
CA THR A 450 12.13 46.95 22.67
C THR A 450 11.01 46.09 22.08
N ILE A 451 10.69 46.33 20.81
CA ILE A 451 9.67 45.61 20.04
C ILE A 451 10.36 44.84 18.90
N TYR A 452 9.94 43.60 18.67
CA TYR A 452 10.46 42.76 17.58
C TYR A 452 9.44 42.65 16.46
N ILE A 453 9.83 43.05 15.24
CA ILE A 453 9.01 42.90 14.03
C ILE A 453 9.56 41.76 13.19
N LEU A 454 8.73 40.78 12.86
CA LEU A 454 9.13 39.56 12.14
C LEU A 454 9.36 39.80 10.64
N ASP A 455 10.09 38.89 10.01
CA ASP A 455 10.47 38.92 8.59
C ASP A 455 9.31 39.08 7.61
N GLU A 456 8.12 38.58 7.92
CA GLU A 456 6.93 38.70 7.08
C GLU A 456 6.52 40.17 6.80
N HIS A 457 6.80 41.07 7.74
CA HIS A 457 6.53 42.50 7.61
C HIS A 457 7.70 43.28 6.99
N ILE A 458 8.89 42.66 6.90
CA ILE A 458 10.12 43.28 6.38
C ILE A 458 10.32 42.89 4.91
N SER A 459 10.29 41.59 4.62
CA SER A 459 10.55 41.01 3.30
C SER A 459 9.53 41.48 2.25
N VAL A 460 8.27 41.68 2.66
CA VAL A 460 7.19 42.22 1.82
C VAL A 460 7.49 43.63 1.29
N LEU A 461 8.33 44.40 1.99
CA LEU A 461 8.75 45.74 1.62
C LEU A 461 10.01 45.76 0.73
N ALA A 462 10.48 44.61 0.24
CA ALA A 462 11.68 44.55 -0.60
C ALA A 462 11.60 45.48 -1.84
N ASN A 463 12.61 46.33 -2.00
CA ASN A 463 12.71 47.43 -2.97
C ASN A 463 11.66 48.54 -2.78
N GLY A 464 11.06 48.60 -1.60
CA GLY A 464 10.12 49.62 -1.16
C GLY A 464 10.73 50.61 -0.18
N ARG A 465 9.88 51.23 0.64
CA ARG A 465 10.29 52.14 1.72
C ARG A 465 9.53 51.82 2.99
N LEU A 466 10.15 52.09 4.13
CA LEU A 466 9.56 52.01 5.45
C LEU A 466 9.63 53.40 6.11
N THR A 467 8.51 53.83 6.68
CA THR A 467 8.39 55.01 7.52
C THR A 467 7.97 54.54 8.90
N LEU A 468 8.90 54.38 9.82
CA LEU A 468 8.62 53.86 11.16
C LEU A 468 8.36 55.01 12.14
N TRP A 469 7.27 54.93 12.89
CA TRP A 469 6.92 55.90 13.93
C TRP A 469 6.04 55.23 15.00
N TYR A 470 5.80 55.87 16.14
CA TYR A 470 4.92 55.34 17.18
C TYR A 470 4.03 56.41 17.78
N ARG A 471 2.94 55.98 18.43
CA ARG A 471 2.05 56.85 19.22
C ARG A 471 1.94 56.36 20.67
N VAL A 472 1.88 57.30 21.61
CA VAL A 472 1.73 57.02 23.05
C VAL A 472 0.37 57.52 23.56
N SER A 473 -0.26 56.79 24.47
CA SER A 473 -1.47 57.22 25.20
C SER A 473 -1.62 56.67 26.60
N ASN A 474 -2.37 57.35 27.46
CA ASN A 474 -2.85 56.80 28.73
C ASN A 474 -4.24 57.34 29.14
N ASP A 475 -4.84 56.73 30.16
CA ASP A 475 -6.18 57.05 30.68
C ASP A 475 -6.23 58.31 31.59
N ASN A 476 -5.11 58.98 31.84
CA ASN A 476 -5.08 60.24 32.58
C ASN A 476 -5.42 61.38 31.61
N ALA A 477 -6.62 61.96 31.78
CA ALA A 477 -7.25 62.99 30.93
C ALA A 477 -6.53 64.36 30.85
N ALA A 478 -5.21 64.38 30.64
CA ALA A 478 -4.40 65.56 30.40
C ALA A 478 -3.52 65.47 29.13
N TYR A 479 -3.48 64.31 28.46
CA TYR A 479 -2.65 64.12 27.26
C TYR A 479 -3.45 63.36 26.20
N GLY A 480 -3.82 64.05 25.13
CA GLY A 480 -4.22 63.42 23.89
C GLY A 480 -3.09 62.52 23.34
N VAL A 481 -3.43 61.71 22.34
CA VAL A 481 -2.48 60.89 21.59
C VAL A 481 -1.30 61.75 21.13
N SER A 482 -0.06 61.32 21.40
CA SER A 482 1.16 62.00 20.94
C SER A 482 1.98 61.07 20.05
N GLU A 483 2.51 61.58 18.94
CA GLU A 483 3.26 60.81 17.93
C GLU A 483 4.79 61.04 18.05
N SER A 484 5.58 60.11 17.51
CA SER A 484 7.02 60.22 17.37
C SER A 484 7.46 60.81 16.03
N GLU A 485 8.76 61.10 15.91
CA GLU A 485 9.36 61.46 14.64
C GLU A 485 9.37 60.21 13.78
N ARG A 486 9.38 60.42 12.46
CA ARG A 486 9.36 59.34 11.49
C ARG A 486 10.79 58.93 11.16
N LEU A 487 11.16 57.69 11.45
CA LEU A 487 12.36 57.08 10.91
C LEU A 487 12.10 56.63 9.47
N LEU A 488 12.80 57.25 8.52
CA LEU A 488 12.74 56.88 7.11
C LEU A 488 13.83 55.85 6.79
N VAL A 489 13.43 54.69 6.29
CA VAL A 489 14.33 53.57 5.98
C VAL A 489 14.05 53.07 4.56
N LYS A 490 15.11 52.83 3.79
CA LYS A 490 15.02 52.14 2.49
C LYS A 490 15.07 50.65 2.74
N VAL A 491 14.08 49.89 2.26
CA VAL A 491 14.07 48.43 2.40
C VAL A 491 14.55 47.81 1.09
N GLN A 492 15.85 47.53 0.99
CA GLN A 492 16.46 47.04 -0.25
C GLN A 492 17.80 46.34 0.05
N ALA A 493 18.27 45.53 -0.91
CA ALA A 493 19.62 44.97 -0.83
C ALA A 493 20.68 46.09 -0.95
N ILE A 494 21.76 46.00 -0.17
CA ILE A 494 22.83 47.00 -0.23
C ILE A 494 23.73 46.75 -1.45
N ALA A 495 23.87 47.77 -2.31
CA ALA A 495 24.83 47.78 -3.39
C ALA A 495 26.21 48.24 -2.89
N ALA A 496 27.13 47.31 -2.72
CA ALA A 496 28.49 47.59 -2.26
C ALA A 496 29.33 48.33 -3.32
N THR A 497 29.93 49.46 -2.93
CA THR A 497 30.84 50.26 -3.76
C THR A 497 32.26 50.33 -3.20
N LEU A 498 32.47 49.83 -1.96
CA LEU A 498 33.76 49.82 -1.27
C LEU A 498 34.21 48.38 -0.96
N PRO A 499 35.52 48.09 -0.83
CA PRO A 499 36.01 46.75 -0.49
C PRO A 499 35.58 46.32 0.92
N ALA A 500 35.43 45.02 1.15
CA ALA A 500 35.09 44.48 2.48
C ALA A 500 36.18 44.81 3.52
N PRO A 501 35.81 44.96 4.81
CA PRO A 501 36.79 45.03 5.88
C PRO A 501 37.56 43.71 6.01
N GLN A 502 38.68 43.75 6.72
CA GLN A 502 39.51 42.58 7.04
C GLN A 502 39.53 42.34 8.55
N VAL A 503 39.66 41.08 8.94
CA VAL A 503 39.95 40.69 10.32
C VAL A 503 41.31 39.98 10.31
N PRO A 504 42.42 40.66 10.64
CA PRO A 504 43.76 40.09 10.57
C PRO A 504 43.96 38.81 11.38
N GLU A 505 43.21 38.65 12.47
CA GLU A 505 43.20 37.45 13.32
C GLU A 505 42.49 36.25 12.66
N ALA A 506 41.83 36.46 11.52
CA ALA A 506 41.10 35.48 10.74
C ALA A 506 41.42 35.60 9.23
N PRO A 507 42.67 35.36 8.80
CA PRO A 507 43.11 35.60 7.43
C PRO A 507 42.33 34.79 6.38
N ASP A 508 41.81 33.62 6.76
CA ASP A 508 41.04 32.72 5.90
C ASP A 508 39.51 32.83 6.13
N GLY A 509 39.05 33.94 6.74
CA GLY A 509 37.63 34.20 7.04
C GLY A 509 37.06 33.38 8.21
N VAL A 510 37.90 32.66 8.96
CA VAL A 510 37.51 31.90 10.15
C VAL A 510 38.28 32.41 11.36
N LEU A 511 37.55 32.93 12.35
CA LEU A 511 38.10 33.42 13.60
C LEU A 511 38.00 32.33 14.66
N ASP A 512 39.15 31.83 15.10
CA ASP A 512 39.25 30.89 16.21
C ASP A 512 38.97 31.62 17.55
N PRO A 513 37.83 31.38 18.20
CA PRO A 513 37.43 32.09 19.41
C PRO A 513 38.39 31.84 20.58
N SER A 514 39.11 30.71 20.59
CA SER A 514 40.09 30.39 21.64
C SER A 514 41.34 31.29 21.58
N LYS A 515 41.56 31.97 20.45
CA LYS A 515 42.68 32.89 20.23
C LYS A 515 42.30 34.36 20.48
N VAL A 516 41.04 34.63 20.82
CA VAL A 516 40.53 35.98 21.13
C VAL A 516 40.45 36.12 22.65
N PHE A 517 41.47 36.76 23.25
CA PHE A 517 41.54 36.92 24.71
C PHE A 517 40.71 38.09 25.23
N ASP A 518 40.75 39.25 24.55
CA ASP A 518 40.07 40.49 24.96
C ASP A 518 39.30 41.15 23.81
N LYS A 519 39.94 41.38 22.65
CA LYS A 519 39.33 42.08 21.51
C LYS A 519 39.81 41.52 20.17
N VAL A 520 38.97 41.63 19.13
CA VAL A 520 39.30 41.34 17.74
C VAL A 520 39.39 42.63 16.91
N THR A 521 40.26 42.67 15.91
CA THR A 521 40.47 43.85 15.07
C THR A 521 39.60 43.80 13.81
N VAL A 522 38.77 44.82 13.60
CA VAL A 522 38.14 45.09 12.30
C VAL A 522 38.94 46.18 11.60
N ARG A 523 39.68 45.80 10.56
CA ARG A 523 40.57 46.67 9.81
C ARG A 523 39.94 47.06 8.48
N ILE A 524 39.93 48.36 8.19
CA ILE A 524 39.41 48.90 6.93
C ILE A 524 40.59 49.51 6.17
N ASP A 525 40.96 48.86 5.06
CA ASP A 525 42.11 49.26 4.24
C ASP A 525 41.77 50.27 3.13
N TYR A 526 40.54 50.78 3.10
CA TYR A 526 40.13 51.77 2.10
C TYR A 526 40.86 53.11 2.34
N THR A 527 41.75 53.48 1.42
CA THR A 527 42.59 54.69 1.50
C THR A 527 41.99 55.90 0.78
N GLY A 528 40.74 55.83 0.32
CA GLY A 528 40.06 56.97 -0.33
C GLY A 528 39.39 57.95 0.64
N THR A 529 39.64 57.83 1.94
CA THR A 529 39.04 58.68 2.98
C THR A 529 39.67 60.07 3.04
N VAL A 530 38.84 61.10 3.19
CA VAL A 530 39.28 62.50 3.35
C VAL A 530 38.89 63.05 4.72
N LYS A 531 39.48 64.19 5.10
CA LYS A 531 39.18 64.86 6.38
C LYS A 531 37.66 65.12 6.50
N ASP A 532 37.13 64.86 7.68
CA ASP A 532 35.75 65.04 8.12
C ASP A 532 34.76 64.00 7.55
N ASP A 533 35.21 63.01 6.76
CA ASP A 533 34.40 61.83 6.45
C ASP A 533 34.05 61.09 7.74
N ILE A 534 32.88 60.45 7.81
CA ILE A 534 32.51 59.60 8.95
C ILE A 534 32.52 58.15 8.50
N LEU A 535 33.29 57.34 9.22
CA LEU A 535 33.40 55.91 8.96
C LEU A 535 32.76 55.15 10.11
N THR A 536 31.80 54.27 9.79
CA THR A 536 31.06 53.46 10.76
C THR A 536 31.18 51.99 10.40
N TYR A 537 31.60 51.13 11.31
CA TYR A 537 31.54 49.67 11.11
C TYR A 537 30.29 49.08 11.77
N TYR A 538 29.83 47.96 11.23
CA TYR A 538 28.71 47.17 11.73
C TYR A 538 29.18 45.73 11.87
N TRP A 539 29.11 45.18 13.07
CA TRP A 539 29.28 43.76 13.40
C TRP A 539 27.89 43.20 13.68
N THR A 540 27.32 42.53 12.68
CA THR A 540 25.95 42.02 12.73
C THR A 540 25.99 40.50 12.94
N ALA A 541 25.57 40.07 14.11
CA ALA A 541 25.44 38.67 14.50
C ALA A 541 23.98 38.20 14.39
N ILE A 542 23.70 36.95 14.79
CA ILE A 542 22.34 36.37 14.73
C ILE A 542 21.32 37.07 15.64
N SER A 543 21.79 37.83 16.63
CA SER A 543 20.92 38.69 17.42
C SER A 543 21.51 40.07 17.66
N SER A 544 20.61 41.04 17.82
CA SER A 544 20.97 42.43 18.06
C SER A 544 21.67 42.64 19.41
N ALA A 545 21.43 41.77 20.39
CA ALA A 545 22.07 41.81 21.72
C ALA A 545 23.59 41.52 21.68
N ILE A 546 24.05 40.79 20.65
CA ILE A 546 25.47 40.45 20.45
C ILE A 546 26.02 41.07 19.15
N SER A 547 25.26 41.99 18.56
CA SER A 547 25.72 42.86 17.47
C SER A 547 26.27 44.16 18.05
N THR A 548 27.18 44.81 17.33
CA THR A 548 27.75 46.08 17.76
C THR A 548 28.18 46.92 16.57
N SER A 549 28.30 48.22 16.78
CA SER A 549 28.79 49.17 15.78
C SER A 549 29.52 50.29 16.49
N ASP A 550 30.50 50.88 15.83
CA ASP A 550 31.16 52.09 16.28
C ASP A 550 31.48 52.97 15.09
N TRP A 551 31.70 54.24 15.34
CA TRP A 551 32.02 55.22 14.31
C TRP A 551 33.13 56.15 14.76
N LEU A 552 33.85 56.70 13.78
CA LEU A 552 34.80 57.77 14.04
C LEU A 552 34.86 58.76 12.89
N PRO A 553 35.17 60.04 13.18
CA PRO A 553 35.46 61.01 12.14
C PRO A 553 36.90 60.82 11.62
N ILE A 554 37.07 60.90 10.30
CA ILE A 554 38.38 60.91 9.66
C ILE A 554 39.01 62.27 9.91
N THR A 555 40.17 62.26 10.57
CA THR A 555 40.94 63.48 10.84
C THR A 555 41.99 63.68 9.76
N THR A 556 42.65 64.83 9.76
CA THR A 556 43.80 65.10 8.87
C THR A 556 44.91 64.05 9.01
N VAL A 557 45.03 63.38 10.16
CA VAL A 557 46.09 62.39 10.42
C VAL A 557 45.72 60.99 9.93
N SER A 558 44.42 60.65 9.92
CA SER A 558 43.89 59.34 9.50
C SER A 558 43.40 59.31 8.06
N ALA A 559 43.21 60.47 7.41
CA ALA A 559 42.87 60.56 5.99
C ALA A 559 43.89 59.78 5.13
N GLY A 560 43.38 58.98 4.20
CA GLY A 560 44.19 58.19 3.28
C GLY A 560 44.89 56.96 3.87
N LYS A 561 44.61 56.59 5.12
CA LYS A 561 45.26 55.46 5.82
C LYS A 561 44.24 54.41 6.27
N PRO A 562 44.66 53.15 6.46
CA PRO A 562 43.81 52.14 7.07
C PRO A 562 43.36 52.52 8.48
N VAL A 563 42.12 52.16 8.81
CA VAL A 563 41.48 52.43 10.10
C VAL A 563 41.16 51.12 10.80
N ASN A 564 41.42 51.04 12.12
CA ASN A 564 41.17 49.85 12.93
C ASN A 564 40.10 50.14 13.98
N PHE A 565 39.10 49.28 14.07
CA PHE A 565 38.20 49.17 15.22
C PHE A 565 38.54 47.95 16.05
N ARG A 566 38.21 48.00 17.34
CA ARG A 566 38.41 46.90 18.29
C ARG A 566 37.05 46.43 18.81
N VAL A 567 36.66 45.22 18.43
CA VAL A 567 35.41 44.59 18.86
C VAL A 567 35.70 43.74 20.10
N ASP A 568 34.92 43.91 21.16
CA ASP A 568 35.12 43.18 22.42
C ASP A 568 34.77 41.69 22.28
N ALA A 569 35.51 40.83 22.98
CA ALA A 569 35.29 39.37 22.98
C ALA A 569 33.86 38.99 23.43
N SER A 570 33.18 39.85 24.19
CA SER A 570 31.76 39.68 24.55
C SER A 570 30.80 39.68 23.36
N TYR A 571 31.15 40.30 22.23
CA TYR A 571 30.36 40.24 20.98
C TYR A 571 30.79 39.09 20.05
N VAL A 572 31.97 38.50 20.30
CA VAL A 572 32.55 37.42 19.49
C VAL A 572 32.14 36.05 20.06
N THR A 573 32.35 35.84 21.35
CA THR A 573 32.20 34.52 22.02
C THR A 573 30.77 33.96 21.96
N PRO A 574 29.70 34.76 22.14
CA PRO A 574 28.34 34.24 21.98
C PRO A 574 28.01 33.81 20.54
N SER A 575 28.80 34.26 19.56
CA SER A 575 28.64 33.91 18.15
C SER A 575 29.39 32.62 17.76
N ILE A 576 29.96 31.86 18.71
CA ILE A 576 30.62 30.58 18.40
C ILE A 576 29.65 29.64 17.68
N GLY A 577 30.08 29.13 16.52
CA GLY A 577 29.25 28.32 15.65
C GLY A 577 28.32 29.13 14.73
N GLN A 578 28.43 30.46 14.70
CA GLN A 578 27.61 31.36 13.87
C GLN A 578 28.48 32.24 12.96
N TYR A 579 27.90 32.63 11.81
CA TYR A 579 28.50 33.66 10.97
C TYR A 579 28.19 35.04 11.55
N VAL A 580 29.15 35.94 11.48
CA VAL A 580 28.95 37.37 11.70
C VAL A 580 29.15 38.08 10.36
N LYS A 581 28.19 38.94 10.00
CA LYS A 581 28.31 39.85 8.85
C LYS A 581 29.02 41.12 9.31
N ILE A 582 30.17 41.44 8.74
CA ILE A 582 30.92 42.66 9.03
C ILE A 582 30.92 43.56 7.80
N ARG A 583 30.52 44.81 7.98
CA ARG A 583 30.56 45.83 6.93
C ARG A 583 30.88 47.20 7.50
N TYR A 584 31.18 48.15 6.63
CA TYR A 584 31.29 49.55 7.03
C TYR A 584 30.62 50.47 6.02
N THR A 585 30.21 51.63 6.51
CA THR A 585 29.73 52.75 5.70
C THR A 585 30.73 53.89 5.76
N LEU A 586 30.81 54.64 4.66
CA LEU A 586 31.56 55.88 4.57
C LEU A 586 30.59 57.00 4.18
N LYS A 587 30.35 57.93 5.10
CA LYS A 587 29.61 59.16 4.83
C LYS A 587 30.60 60.22 4.38
N HIS A 588 30.52 60.60 3.11
CA HIS A 588 31.42 61.59 2.51
C HIS A 588 31.10 62.98 3.02
N ALA A 589 32.08 63.70 3.58
CA ALA A 589 31.87 65.04 4.15
C ALA A 589 31.36 66.04 3.09
N SER A 590 31.85 65.91 1.86
CA SER A 590 31.58 66.85 0.76
C SER A 590 30.20 66.72 0.13
N THR A 591 29.68 65.49 0.00
CA THR A 591 28.40 65.21 -0.67
C THR A 591 27.30 64.81 0.29
N GLN A 592 27.65 64.48 1.54
CA GLN A 592 26.76 63.88 2.55
C GLN A 592 26.17 62.52 2.13
N LEU A 593 26.64 61.93 1.03
CA LEU A 593 26.18 60.63 0.54
C LEU A 593 26.89 59.49 1.27
N LEU A 594 26.18 58.37 1.42
CA LEU A 594 26.71 57.12 1.96
C LEU A 594 27.25 56.22 0.86
N SER A 595 28.44 55.67 1.08
CA SER A 595 28.99 54.54 0.36
C SER A 595 29.06 53.32 1.28
N TYR A 596 28.89 52.12 0.71
CA TYR A 596 28.76 50.88 1.46
C TYR A 596 29.86 49.90 1.08
N SER A 597 30.43 49.21 2.06
CA SER A 597 31.39 48.14 1.81
C SER A 597 30.70 46.86 1.33
N ALA A 598 31.47 46.02 0.63
CA ALA A 598 31.15 44.61 0.54
C ALA A 598 31.12 44.00 1.95
N THR A 599 30.33 42.95 2.13
CA THR A 599 30.19 42.29 3.43
C THR A 599 31.28 41.23 3.59
N LEU A 600 31.98 41.25 4.71
CA LEU A 600 32.81 40.14 5.17
C LEU A 600 31.94 39.20 6.00
N ASN A 601 31.71 37.99 5.51
CA ASN A 601 31.08 36.93 6.30
C ASN A 601 32.17 36.21 7.09
N LEU A 602 32.26 36.50 8.39
CA LEU A 602 33.26 35.93 9.28
C LEU A 602 32.68 34.74 10.04
N GLN A 603 33.29 33.57 9.91
CA GLN A 603 32.91 32.39 10.66
C GLN A 603 33.55 32.43 12.05
N ILE A 604 32.77 32.34 13.12
CA ILE A 604 33.33 32.25 14.49
C ILE A 604 33.38 30.78 14.93
N GLY A 605 34.57 30.23 15.04
CA GLY A 605 34.77 28.83 15.42
C GLY A 605 36.12 28.27 14.96
N GLN A 606 36.24 26.94 15.00
CA GLN A 606 37.42 26.22 14.51
C GLN A 606 37.06 25.43 13.25
N ARG A 607 37.98 25.41 12.27
CA ARG A 607 37.83 24.56 11.08
C ARG A 607 37.96 23.08 11.48
N VAL A 608 37.23 22.22 10.77
CA VAL A 608 37.30 20.76 10.92
C VAL A 608 38.53 20.17 10.22
N GLY A 609 39.04 20.83 9.17
CA GLY A 609 40.16 20.34 8.35
C GLY A 609 39.68 19.67 7.06
N ASP A 610 40.56 18.91 6.40
CA ASP A 610 40.22 18.16 5.19
C ASP A 610 39.37 16.93 5.53
N LEU A 611 38.30 16.71 4.76
CA LEU A 611 37.33 15.63 4.98
C LEU A 611 37.39 14.62 3.81
N PRO A 612 38.19 13.54 3.92
CA PRO A 612 38.32 12.54 2.86
C PRO A 612 37.01 11.77 2.64
N PRO A 613 36.84 11.05 1.51
CA PRO A 613 35.62 10.30 1.25
C PRO A 613 35.42 9.17 2.28
N PRO A 614 34.16 8.83 2.61
CA PRO A 614 33.87 7.73 3.52
C PRO A 614 34.32 6.38 2.94
N GLU A 615 34.49 5.38 3.81
CA GLU A 615 34.86 4.02 3.44
C GLU A 615 33.67 3.08 3.66
N VAL A 616 33.19 2.42 2.61
CA VAL A 616 32.14 1.39 2.72
C VAL A 616 32.81 0.03 2.86
N VAL A 617 32.68 -0.59 4.04
CA VAL A 617 33.45 -1.79 4.43
C VAL A 617 33.20 -2.98 3.50
N GLN A 618 31.95 -3.17 3.08
CA GLN A 618 31.53 -4.27 2.21
C GLN A 618 31.84 -4.01 0.72
N ALA A 619 32.29 -2.79 0.38
CA ALA A 619 32.64 -2.43 -0.99
C ALA A 619 34.15 -2.55 -1.21
N ALA A 620 34.55 -3.13 -2.35
CA ALA A 620 35.94 -3.19 -2.77
C ALA A 620 36.15 -2.26 -3.97
N ASN A 621 37.13 -1.36 -3.89
CA ASN A 621 37.50 -0.43 -4.97
C ASN A 621 36.32 0.40 -5.52
N GLY A 622 35.38 0.83 -4.67
CA GLY A 622 34.22 1.63 -5.10
C GLY A 622 33.09 0.82 -5.74
N SER A 623 33.14 -0.52 -5.70
CA SER A 623 32.05 -1.39 -6.14
C SER A 623 31.52 -2.26 -5.01
N LEU A 624 30.19 -2.33 -4.89
CA LEU A 624 29.49 -3.14 -3.89
C LEU A 624 28.76 -4.31 -4.58
N ASP A 625 29.15 -5.55 -4.27
CA ASP A 625 28.33 -6.71 -4.61
C ASP A 625 27.11 -6.72 -3.67
N PRO A 626 25.87 -6.66 -4.18
CA PRO A 626 24.69 -6.63 -3.32
C PRO A 626 24.60 -7.86 -2.40
N ILE A 627 25.14 -9.03 -2.77
CA ILE A 627 24.96 -10.23 -1.92
C ILE A 627 25.64 -10.12 -0.55
N VAL A 628 26.76 -9.39 -0.48
CA VAL A 628 27.50 -9.17 0.79
C VAL A 628 26.85 -8.08 1.66
N ALA A 629 25.87 -7.35 1.11
CA ALA A 629 25.16 -6.26 1.77
C ALA A 629 23.72 -6.63 2.18
N THR A 630 23.39 -7.92 2.25
CA THR A 630 22.04 -8.41 2.61
C THR A 630 21.62 -8.05 4.04
N ASN A 631 22.57 -7.78 4.92
CA ASN A 631 22.35 -7.23 6.26
C ASN A 631 22.56 -5.71 6.33
N GLY A 632 22.73 -5.03 5.19
CA GLY A 632 23.15 -3.63 5.12
C GLY A 632 24.66 -3.48 4.89
N VAL A 633 25.14 -2.25 4.96
CA VAL A 633 26.56 -1.90 4.84
C VAL A 633 27.02 -1.06 6.02
N ASP A 634 28.28 -1.21 6.38
CA ASP A 634 28.94 -0.37 7.36
C ASP A 634 29.75 0.70 6.64
N VAL A 635 29.53 1.96 7.01
CA VAL A 635 30.25 3.10 6.47
C VAL A 635 31.12 3.70 7.55
N ILE A 636 32.43 3.69 7.33
CA ILE A 636 33.41 4.25 8.24
C ILE A 636 33.75 5.66 7.79
N VAL A 637 33.59 6.60 8.71
CA VAL A 637 34.05 7.98 8.59
C VAL A 637 35.32 8.15 9.41
N LYS A 638 36.36 8.72 8.79
CA LYS A 638 37.65 9.03 9.41
C LYS A 638 38.18 10.34 8.84
N TYR A 639 38.63 11.25 9.69
CA TYR A 639 39.28 12.50 9.31
C TYR A 639 40.18 12.99 10.45
N ASP A 640 41.15 13.84 10.12
CA ASP A 640 42.11 14.36 11.08
C ASP A 640 41.46 15.37 12.04
N ASN A 641 41.94 15.45 13.28
CA ASN A 641 41.45 16.37 14.32
C ASN A 641 39.96 16.21 14.69
N MET A 642 39.38 15.02 14.53
CA MET A 642 38.04 14.69 15.03
C MET A 642 37.91 14.98 16.54
N ASP A 643 36.95 15.82 16.92
CA ASP A 643 36.74 16.26 18.30
C ASP A 643 35.40 15.73 18.84
N PRO A 644 35.40 14.72 19.74
CA PRO A 644 34.16 14.14 20.28
C PRO A 644 33.33 15.11 21.12
N ALA A 645 33.89 16.24 21.58
CA ALA A 645 33.14 17.25 22.33
C ALA A 645 32.41 18.25 21.42
N LEU A 646 32.83 18.38 20.16
CA LEU A 646 32.36 19.45 19.26
C LEU A 646 31.72 18.94 17.97
N ASP A 647 32.07 17.73 17.53
CA ASP A 647 31.69 17.20 16.22
C ASP A 647 30.48 16.25 16.28
N THR A 648 29.51 16.48 15.40
CA THR A 648 28.47 15.52 15.04
C THR A 648 28.61 15.19 13.56
N ILE A 649 28.56 13.92 13.20
CA ILE A 649 28.78 13.45 11.83
C ILE A 649 27.44 12.98 11.28
N ALA A 650 27.03 13.51 10.13
CA ALA A 650 25.84 13.09 9.39
C ALA A 650 26.24 12.34 8.13
N LEU A 651 26.00 11.02 8.09
CA LEU A 651 26.21 10.23 6.87
C LEU A 651 25.09 10.49 5.87
N LYS A 652 25.47 10.72 4.60
CA LYS A 652 24.58 10.92 3.46
C LYS A 652 24.74 9.80 2.44
N TRP A 653 23.67 9.03 2.24
CA TRP A 653 23.57 8.03 1.17
C TRP A 653 22.52 8.47 0.15
N ARG A 654 22.97 8.92 -1.02
CA ARG A 654 22.11 9.46 -2.10
C ARG A 654 22.14 8.53 -3.30
N GLY A 655 21.06 7.76 -3.48
CA GLY A 655 20.87 6.83 -4.59
C GLY A 655 19.61 7.13 -5.37
N THR A 656 18.84 6.09 -5.70
CA THR A 656 17.54 6.22 -6.37
C THR A 656 16.59 7.06 -5.50
N PRO A 657 15.93 8.09 -6.06
CA PRO A 657 14.99 8.94 -5.31
C PRO A 657 13.92 8.11 -4.61
N GLY A 658 13.66 8.39 -3.34
CA GLY A 658 12.75 7.60 -2.51
C GLY A 658 13.48 6.41 -1.89
N PRO A 659 13.14 5.15 -2.22
CA PRO A 659 13.57 3.97 -1.45
C PRO A 659 15.09 3.71 -1.48
N GLY A 660 15.81 4.24 -2.46
CA GLY A 660 17.27 4.09 -2.58
C GLY A 660 18.10 5.19 -1.92
N THR A 661 17.47 6.13 -1.23
CA THR A 661 18.14 7.26 -0.56
C THR A 661 17.85 7.22 0.93
N SER A 662 18.89 7.28 1.76
CA SER A 662 18.71 7.28 3.21
C SER A 662 18.33 8.68 3.70
N VAL A 663 17.64 8.71 4.85
CA VAL A 663 17.71 9.88 5.72
C VAL A 663 19.14 10.03 6.24
N ASP A 664 19.52 11.25 6.59
CA ASP A 664 20.86 11.52 7.12
C ASP A 664 20.99 10.86 8.49
N LEU A 665 21.99 10.00 8.65
CA LEU A 665 22.24 9.30 9.91
C LEU A 665 23.25 10.10 10.71
N GLU A 666 22.86 10.58 11.88
CA GLU A 666 23.72 11.37 12.75
C GLU A 666 24.30 10.54 13.89
N LEU A 667 25.62 10.61 14.09
CA LEU A 667 26.32 10.07 15.24
C LEU A 667 27.32 11.09 15.78
N PRO A 668 27.55 11.14 17.12
CA PRO A 668 28.62 11.96 17.66
C PRO A 668 29.98 11.46 17.18
N ALA A 669 30.94 12.37 17.06
CA ALA A 669 32.32 12.01 16.83
C ALA A 669 32.89 11.18 17.98
N HIS A 670 33.97 10.46 17.71
CA HIS A 670 34.57 9.54 18.65
C HIS A 670 36.07 9.81 18.84
N ALA A 671 36.56 9.65 20.07
CA ALA A 671 37.95 9.95 20.43
C ALA A 671 39.02 9.11 19.68
N SER A 672 38.61 8.04 19.00
CA SER A 672 39.49 7.21 18.15
C SER A 672 39.76 7.81 16.78
N GLY A 673 39.11 8.91 16.40
CA GLY A 673 39.18 9.48 15.05
C GLY A 673 38.39 8.70 13.99
N ARG A 674 37.54 7.75 14.42
CA ARG A 674 36.76 6.88 13.53
C ARG A 674 35.35 6.68 14.07
N VAL A 675 34.34 6.84 13.20
CA VAL A 675 32.93 6.56 13.50
C VAL A 675 32.38 5.59 12.46
N GLN A 676 31.63 4.59 12.91
CA GLN A 676 30.99 3.60 12.05
C GLN A 676 29.48 3.80 12.05
N PHE A 677 28.91 3.94 10.86
CA PHE A 677 27.47 3.95 10.62
C PHE A 677 27.05 2.62 10.04
N HIS A 678 25.88 2.11 10.46
CA HIS A 678 25.27 0.95 9.85
C HIS A 678 24.06 1.38 9.00
N LEU A 679 24.11 1.15 7.69
CA LEU A 679 23.05 1.46 6.76
C LEU A 679 22.26 0.20 6.41
N PRO A 680 20.94 0.13 6.68
CA PRO A 680 20.13 -1.05 6.40
C PRO A 680 20.08 -1.45 4.93
N ALA A 681 19.89 -2.74 4.68
CA ALA A 681 19.74 -3.34 3.35
C ALA A 681 18.63 -2.70 2.49
N THR A 682 17.63 -2.07 3.11
CA THR A 682 16.51 -1.39 2.43
C THR A 682 16.96 -0.28 1.49
N PHE A 683 18.10 0.37 1.76
CA PHE A 683 18.67 1.41 0.90
C PHE A 683 19.61 0.86 -0.17
N ILE A 684 19.98 -0.42 -0.09
CA ILE A 684 20.88 -1.08 -1.04
C ILE A 684 20.10 -1.66 -2.21
N GLY A 685 19.01 -2.39 -1.93
CA GLY A 685 18.19 -3.07 -2.93
C GLY A 685 17.77 -2.18 -4.12
N PRO A 686 17.16 -1.01 -3.88
CA PRO A 686 16.74 -0.07 -4.94
C PRO A 686 17.88 0.47 -5.82
N ASN A 687 19.13 0.33 -5.40
CA ASN A 687 20.29 0.81 -6.13
C ASN A 687 21.02 -0.29 -6.91
N ILE A 688 20.57 -1.56 -6.86
CA ILE A 688 21.20 -2.66 -7.59
C ILE A 688 21.30 -2.33 -9.09
N GLY A 689 22.53 -2.37 -9.62
CA GLY A 689 22.86 -2.00 -10.99
C GLY A 689 23.01 -0.49 -11.25
N LYS A 690 23.11 0.35 -10.20
CA LYS A 690 23.22 1.80 -10.26
C LYS A 690 24.34 2.34 -9.36
N SER A 691 24.75 3.58 -9.59
CA SER A 691 25.70 4.29 -8.75
C SER A 691 25.01 5.08 -7.64
N VAL A 692 25.64 5.14 -6.47
CA VAL A 692 25.21 5.89 -5.29
C VAL A 692 26.29 6.90 -4.92
N ALA A 693 25.88 8.11 -4.57
CA ALA A 693 26.71 9.14 -3.99
C ALA A 693 26.74 8.99 -2.46
N VAL A 694 27.90 8.65 -1.89
CA VAL A 694 28.11 8.51 -0.44
C VAL A 694 29.06 9.60 0.04
N SER A 695 28.59 10.44 0.95
CA SER A 695 29.39 11.46 1.61
C SER A 695 28.98 11.56 3.08
N TYR A 696 29.69 12.33 3.87
CA TYR A 696 29.24 12.71 5.20
C TYR A 696 29.44 14.20 5.41
N ASP A 697 28.64 14.79 6.28
CA ASP A 697 28.90 16.13 6.77
C ASP A 697 29.38 16.05 8.22
N VAL A 698 30.31 16.92 8.59
CA VAL A 698 30.71 17.13 9.98
C VAL A 698 30.18 18.47 10.44
N LYS A 699 29.31 18.44 11.44
CA LYS A 699 28.87 19.61 12.20
C LYS A 699 29.85 19.85 13.34
N ARG A 700 30.65 20.92 13.26
CA ARG A 700 31.44 21.42 14.39
C ARG A 700 30.84 22.73 14.90
N TYR A 701 30.54 22.80 16.19
CA TYR A 701 29.70 23.84 16.80
C TYR A 701 28.31 23.90 16.15
N ASN A 702 28.16 24.58 15.01
CA ASN A 702 26.93 24.65 14.21
C ASN A 702 27.15 24.68 12.69
N PHE A 703 28.39 24.44 12.22
CA PHE A 703 28.72 24.49 10.80
C PHE A 703 28.91 23.10 10.23
N TRP A 704 28.10 22.77 9.24
CA TRP A 704 28.26 21.56 8.43
C TRP A 704 29.35 21.76 7.38
N ASN A 705 30.32 20.85 7.38
CA ASN A 705 31.36 20.75 6.36
C ASN A 705 31.19 19.41 5.67
N THR A 706 31.02 19.41 4.35
CA THR A 706 30.80 18.18 3.58
C THR A 706 32.13 17.56 3.18
N SER A 707 32.20 16.23 3.27
CA SER A 707 33.33 15.43 2.81
C SER A 707 33.49 15.42 1.30
N GLU A 708 34.64 14.99 0.82
CA GLU A 708 34.76 14.49 -0.54
C GLU A 708 33.75 13.36 -0.82
N LEU A 709 33.31 13.26 -2.07
CA LEU A 709 32.28 12.34 -2.49
C LEU A 709 32.86 10.97 -2.87
N LEU A 710 32.38 9.90 -2.25
CA LEU A 710 32.55 8.55 -2.76
C LEU A 710 31.43 8.23 -3.77
N THR A 711 31.80 7.99 -5.02
CA THR A 711 30.89 7.37 -5.99
C THR A 711 31.00 5.85 -5.86
N LEU A 712 29.91 5.21 -5.46
CA LEU A 712 29.84 3.77 -5.21
C LEU A 712 28.93 3.08 -6.23
N ASP A 713 29.46 2.14 -7.00
CA ASP A 713 28.67 1.32 -7.92
C ASP A 713 28.09 0.10 -7.21
N VAL A 714 26.77 0.06 -7.03
CA VAL A 714 26.09 -1.13 -6.54
C VAL A 714 25.86 -2.05 -7.74
N LEU A 715 26.59 -3.15 -7.78
CA LEU A 715 26.61 -4.05 -8.93
C LEU A 715 25.26 -4.77 -9.09
N ARG A 716 25.01 -5.33 -10.28
CA ARG A 716 23.96 -6.36 -10.43
C ARG A 716 24.41 -7.66 -9.76
N PHE A 717 23.47 -8.56 -9.48
CA PHE A 717 23.80 -9.93 -9.03
C PHE A 717 24.74 -10.60 -10.04
N GLN A 718 25.93 -10.98 -9.59
CA GLN A 718 26.98 -11.54 -10.45
C GLN A 718 26.67 -12.96 -10.91
N ASN A 719 25.93 -13.73 -10.11
CA ASN A 719 25.45 -15.06 -10.46
C ASN A 719 23.97 -15.24 -10.04
N PRO A 720 23.02 -14.72 -10.84
CA PRO A 720 21.59 -14.80 -10.55
C PRO A 720 21.09 -16.24 -10.30
N GLU A 721 21.69 -17.24 -10.95
CA GLU A 721 21.33 -18.67 -10.81
C GLU A 721 21.50 -19.20 -9.38
N THR A 722 22.46 -18.66 -8.62
CA THR A 722 22.72 -19.09 -7.23
C THR A 722 22.30 -18.05 -6.21
N GLN A 723 22.11 -16.79 -6.62
CA GLN A 723 21.85 -15.66 -5.72
C GLN A 723 20.37 -15.29 -5.64
N LEU A 724 19.55 -15.68 -6.61
CA LEU A 724 18.12 -15.38 -6.66
C LEU A 724 17.30 -16.69 -6.69
N PRO A 725 16.11 -16.70 -6.06
CA PRO A 725 15.28 -17.89 -6.02
C PRO A 725 14.68 -18.16 -7.41
N ARG A 726 14.76 -19.42 -7.85
CA ARG A 726 14.04 -19.89 -9.03
C ARG A 726 12.55 -20.01 -8.68
N PRO A 727 11.62 -19.59 -9.55
CA PRO A 727 10.23 -19.94 -9.41
C PRO A 727 10.05 -21.46 -9.34
N GLU A 728 9.05 -21.90 -8.61
CA GLU A 728 8.70 -23.29 -8.41
C GLU A 728 7.22 -23.48 -8.75
N VAL A 729 6.90 -24.62 -9.37
CA VAL A 729 5.52 -25.08 -9.51
C VAL A 729 5.46 -26.42 -8.77
N PRO A 730 4.99 -26.45 -7.50
CA PRO A 730 5.04 -27.67 -6.68
C PRO A 730 4.32 -28.87 -7.31
N GLN A 731 3.31 -28.62 -8.15
CA GLN A 731 2.58 -29.64 -8.89
C GLN A 731 3.38 -30.21 -10.09
N ALA A 732 4.51 -29.61 -10.47
CA ALA A 732 5.37 -30.11 -11.53
C ALA A 732 6.41 -31.09 -10.96
N ILE A 733 6.43 -32.31 -11.46
CA ILE A 733 7.36 -33.37 -11.03
C ILE A 733 8.44 -33.52 -12.10
N ALA A 734 9.71 -33.42 -11.71
CA ALA A 734 10.86 -33.50 -12.62
C ALA A 734 10.75 -32.54 -13.84
N GLY A 735 10.21 -31.34 -13.63
CA GLY A 735 10.03 -30.33 -14.69
C GLY A 735 8.82 -30.56 -15.59
N VAL A 736 7.96 -31.54 -15.30
CA VAL A 736 6.73 -31.81 -16.06
C VAL A 736 5.52 -31.39 -15.24
N LEU A 737 4.76 -30.41 -15.75
CA LEU A 737 3.47 -30.02 -15.21
C LEU A 737 2.37 -30.82 -15.93
N ASP A 738 1.99 -31.95 -15.33
CA ASP A 738 0.93 -32.82 -15.85
C ASP A 738 -0.42 -32.46 -15.22
N LEU A 739 -1.27 -31.80 -16.01
CA LEU A 739 -2.58 -31.39 -15.54
C LEU A 739 -3.46 -32.61 -15.20
N MET A 740 -3.18 -33.80 -15.74
CA MET A 740 -3.98 -34.99 -15.47
C MET A 740 -3.61 -35.68 -14.15
N ALA A 741 -2.52 -35.27 -13.50
CA ALA A 741 -2.07 -35.83 -12.22
C ALA A 741 -2.77 -35.20 -11.00
N PHE A 742 -3.47 -34.07 -11.16
CA PHE A 742 -4.13 -33.35 -10.07
C PHE A 742 -5.37 -32.57 -10.55
N SER A 743 -6.30 -32.29 -9.64
CA SER A 743 -7.47 -31.43 -9.87
C SER A 743 -7.20 -29.99 -9.43
N GLY A 744 -7.87 -29.02 -10.07
CA GLY A 744 -7.72 -27.59 -9.75
C GLY A 744 -6.56 -26.89 -10.46
N ASN A 745 -6.25 -25.67 -10.00
CA ASN A 745 -5.20 -24.81 -10.53
C ASN A 745 -3.85 -25.10 -9.84
N PRO A 746 -2.72 -25.17 -10.57
CA PRO A 746 -1.40 -25.22 -9.96
C PRO A 746 -1.02 -23.87 -9.31
N ASP A 747 -0.12 -23.94 -8.34
CA ASP A 747 0.48 -22.76 -7.70
C ASP A 747 1.84 -22.46 -8.35
N VAL A 748 2.18 -21.19 -8.49
CA VAL A 748 3.54 -20.73 -8.77
C VAL A 748 4.07 -20.06 -7.51
N VAL A 749 5.13 -20.65 -6.95
CA VAL A 749 5.79 -20.18 -5.73
C VAL A 749 7.12 -19.56 -6.10
N VAL A 750 7.43 -18.40 -5.52
CA VAL A 750 8.79 -17.84 -5.57
C VAL A 750 9.22 -17.59 -4.14
N GLN A 751 10.27 -18.27 -3.70
CA GLN A 751 10.80 -18.09 -2.34
C GLN A 751 11.22 -16.64 -2.11
N LYS A 752 11.37 -16.27 -0.83
CA LYS A 752 11.89 -14.95 -0.45
C LYS A 752 13.25 -14.69 -1.13
N TRP A 753 13.38 -13.57 -1.84
CA TRP A 753 14.64 -13.17 -2.45
C TRP A 753 15.41 -12.17 -1.56
N PRO A 754 16.74 -12.07 -1.73
CA PRO A 754 17.55 -11.02 -1.11
C PRO A 754 16.97 -9.64 -1.42
N PHE A 755 16.89 -8.76 -0.43
CA PHE A 755 16.35 -7.40 -0.55
C PHE A 755 14.86 -7.26 -0.89
N ILE A 756 14.02 -8.30 -0.71
CA ILE A 756 12.57 -8.12 -0.87
C ILE A 756 12.05 -7.01 0.05
N ALA A 757 11.29 -6.06 -0.51
CA ALA A 757 10.76 -4.92 0.22
C ALA A 757 9.44 -4.42 -0.37
N LEU A 758 8.65 -3.72 0.45
CA LEU A 758 7.46 -3.00 -0.01
C LEU A 758 7.83 -1.97 -1.08
N GLY A 759 6.96 -1.82 -2.10
CA GLY A 759 7.16 -0.85 -3.18
C GLY A 759 8.02 -1.32 -4.35
N GLN A 760 8.67 -2.48 -4.25
CA GLN A 760 9.25 -3.14 -5.42
C GLN A 760 8.15 -3.55 -6.40
N ARG A 761 8.47 -3.61 -7.69
CA ARG A 761 7.50 -3.95 -8.73
C ARG A 761 7.82 -5.30 -9.37
N LEU A 762 6.80 -6.12 -9.58
CA LEU A 762 6.91 -7.53 -9.93
C LEU A 762 6.25 -7.84 -11.28
N TRP A 763 6.88 -8.72 -12.04
CA TRP A 763 6.28 -9.40 -13.18
C TRP A 763 6.46 -10.91 -13.01
N LEU A 764 5.36 -11.64 -13.07
CA LEU A 764 5.35 -13.10 -12.99
C LEU A 764 4.43 -13.63 -14.08
N ARG A 765 4.98 -14.46 -14.96
CA ARG A 765 4.22 -15.06 -16.06
C ARG A 765 4.78 -16.41 -16.47
N LEU A 766 3.94 -17.19 -17.12
CA LEU A 766 4.33 -18.38 -17.85
C LEU A 766 4.22 -18.09 -19.35
N GLU A 767 5.28 -18.36 -20.10
CA GLU A 767 5.32 -18.25 -21.55
C GLU A 767 5.39 -19.65 -22.17
N GLY A 768 4.54 -19.94 -23.15
CA GLY A 768 4.53 -21.21 -23.87
C GLY A 768 3.95 -21.03 -25.28
N LYS A 769 3.69 -22.14 -25.98
CA LYS A 769 3.09 -22.10 -27.32
C LYS A 769 1.73 -22.78 -27.34
N THR A 770 0.80 -22.22 -28.11
CA THR A 770 -0.50 -22.85 -28.41
C THR A 770 -0.34 -24.03 -29.37
N ILE A 771 -1.40 -24.81 -29.57
CA ILE A 771 -1.44 -25.89 -30.57
C ILE A 771 -1.15 -25.41 -32.01
N ALA A 772 -1.44 -24.13 -32.31
CA ALA A 772 -1.15 -23.51 -33.60
C ALA A 772 0.31 -22.98 -33.72
N GLY A 773 1.14 -23.17 -32.69
CA GLY A 773 2.52 -22.70 -32.64
C GLY A 773 2.69 -21.21 -32.30
N ALA A 774 1.60 -20.47 -32.09
CA ALA A 774 1.63 -19.07 -31.66
C ALA A 774 2.00 -18.95 -30.18
N ASP A 775 2.74 -17.90 -29.82
CA ASP A 775 3.14 -17.62 -28.44
C ASP A 775 1.90 -17.32 -27.58
N HIS A 776 1.88 -17.89 -26.37
CA HIS A 776 0.83 -17.67 -25.39
C HIS A 776 1.45 -17.30 -24.05
N ARG A 777 1.04 -16.16 -23.51
CA ARG A 777 1.52 -15.63 -22.23
C ARG A 777 0.40 -15.71 -21.21
N ILE A 778 0.62 -16.45 -20.14
CA ILE A 778 -0.26 -16.52 -18.98
C ILE A 778 0.32 -15.59 -17.93
N VAL A 779 -0.30 -14.42 -17.78
CA VAL A 779 0.17 -13.37 -16.87
C VAL A 779 -0.43 -13.61 -15.48
N LEU A 780 0.42 -13.75 -14.46
CA LEU A 780 -0.01 -13.90 -13.06
C LEU A 780 0.09 -12.56 -12.33
N LEU A 781 1.20 -11.85 -12.51
CA LEU A 781 1.44 -10.51 -12.00
C LEU A 781 2.03 -9.65 -13.12
N ASP A 782 1.50 -8.45 -13.30
CA ASP A 782 1.96 -7.50 -14.32
C ASP A 782 2.21 -6.12 -13.71
N GLY A 783 3.48 -5.81 -13.47
CA GLY A 783 3.87 -4.54 -12.86
C GLY A 783 3.21 -4.29 -11.50
N VAL A 784 2.99 -5.31 -10.68
CA VAL A 784 2.29 -5.16 -9.39
C VAL A 784 3.30 -4.84 -8.28
N LEU A 785 2.93 -3.97 -7.33
CA LEU A 785 3.77 -3.65 -6.17
C LEU A 785 3.78 -4.81 -5.16
N VAL A 786 4.95 -5.10 -4.58
CA VAL A 786 5.12 -6.06 -3.49
C VAL A 786 4.31 -5.63 -2.28
N THR A 787 3.51 -6.56 -1.74
CA THR A 787 2.70 -6.38 -0.53
C THR A 787 3.41 -6.87 0.74
N ALA A 788 2.93 -6.45 1.91
CA ALA A 788 3.56 -6.81 3.20
C ALA A 788 3.53 -8.34 3.44
N GLY A 789 2.47 -9.02 3.01
CA GLY A 789 2.36 -10.48 3.09
C GLY A 789 3.41 -11.19 2.22
N GLN A 790 3.70 -10.65 1.04
CA GLN A 790 4.71 -11.20 0.12
C GLN A 790 6.14 -10.97 0.63
N VAL A 791 6.42 -9.85 1.32
CA VAL A 791 7.73 -9.61 1.97
C VAL A 791 8.05 -10.71 3.00
N SER A 792 7.04 -11.15 3.75
CA SER A 792 7.22 -12.17 4.80
C SER A 792 7.30 -13.59 4.24
N ASN A 793 6.53 -13.90 3.18
CA ASN A 793 6.29 -15.30 2.76
C ASN A 793 6.80 -15.64 1.34
N GLY A 794 7.29 -14.68 0.56
CA GLY A 794 7.53 -14.86 -0.88
C GLY A 794 6.24 -14.75 -1.69
N LEU A 795 6.27 -15.23 -2.94
CA LEU A 795 5.09 -15.24 -3.83
C LEU A 795 4.42 -16.61 -3.80
N LYS A 796 3.09 -16.60 -3.82
CA LYS A 796 2.25 -17.77 -4.08
C LYS A 796 1.07 -17.32 -4.93
N GLU A 797 1.19 -17.52 -6.23
CA GLU A 797 0.18 -17.10 -7.21
C GLU A 797 -0.48 -18.30 -7.87
N ILE A 798 -1.74 -18.12 -8.26
CA ILE A 798 -2.52 -19.18 -8.92
C ILE A 798 -2.27 -19.12 -10.42
N LEU A 799 -1.83 -20.23 -11.00
CA LEU A 799 -1.68 -20.39 -12.43
C LEU A 799 -2.96 -21.01 -13.00
N SER A 800 -3.70 -20.25 -13.81
CA SER A 800 -5.01 -20.67 -14.32
C SER A 800 -4.91 -21.94 -15.16
N ARG A 801 -5.61 -22.99 -14.74
CA ARG A 801 -5.74 -24.25 -15.50
C ARG A 801 -6.40 -24.03 -16.86
N THR A 802 -7.39 -23.13 -16.94
CA THR A 802 -8.09 -22.82 -18.19
C THR A 802 -7.16 -22.20 -19.22
N GLU A 803 -6.25 -21.33 -18.79
CA GLU A 803 -5.22 -20.76 -19.69
C GLU A 803 -4.17 -21.82 -20.06
N LEU A 804 -3.75 -22.66 -19.11
CA LEU A 804 -2.83 -23.78 -19.38
C LEU A 804 -3.37 -24.76 -20.44
N LEU A 805 -4.68 -25.02 -20.46
CA LEU A 805 -5.31 -25.88 -21.47
C LEU A 805 -5.24 -25.31 -22.90
N LYS A 806 -4.92 -24.03 -23.09
CA LYS A 806 -4.71 -23.42 -24.41
C LYS A 806 -3.31 -23.71 -24.98
N LEU A 807 -2.38 -24.14 -24.14
CA LEU A 807 -1.03 -24.52 -24.55
C LEU A 807 -1.05 -25.85 -25.31
N ALA A 808 -0.08 -26.03 -26.22
CA ALA A 808 0.14 -27.29 -26.89
C ALA A 808 0.48 -28.39 -25.89
N HIS A 809 -0.05 -29.59 -26.12
CA HIS A 809 0.24 -30.75 -25.29
C HIS A 809 1.72 -31.15 -25.38
N ALA A 810 2.32 -31.50 -24.24
CA ALA A 810 3.73 -31.87 -24.10
C ALA A 810 4.71 -30.82 -24.64
N SER A 811 4.32 -29.55 -24.59
CA SER A 811 5.13 -28.44 -25.10
C SER A 811 5.97 -27.78 -24.00
N ALA A 812 7.09 -27.19 -24.41
CA ALA A 812 7.92 -26.39 -23.54
C ALA A 812 7.18 -25.10 -23.13
N ALA A 813 7.23 -24.81 -21.85
CA ALA A 813 6.84 -23.53 -21.27
C ALA A 813 7.93 -23.05 -20.32
N THR A 814 7.95 -21.77 -20.01
CA THR A 814 8.91 -21.20 -19.07
C THR A 814 8.19 -20.26 -18.12
N VAL A 815 8.35 -20.50 -16.82
CA VAL A 815 7.94 -19.53 -15.80
C VAL A 815 9.10 -18.57 -15.59
N LEU A 816 8.80 -17.28 -15.68
CA LEU A 816 9.75 -16.21 -15.45
C LEU A 816 9.22 -15.26 -14.39
N CYS A 817 10.11 -14.83 -13.51
CA CYS A 817 9.87 -13.80 -12.52
C CYS A 817 10.90 -12.68 -12.73
N LYS A 818 10.43 -11.43 -12.74
CA LYS A 818 11.29 -10.24 -12.77
C LYS A 818 10.90 -9.28 -11.66
N VAL A 819 11.90 -8.64 -11.06
CA VAL A 819 11.70 -7.68 -9.99
C VAL A 819 12.46 -6.39 -10.30
N ALA A 820 11.73 -5.27 -10.32
CA ALA A 820 12.32 -3.94 -10.26
C ALA A 820 12.49 -3.57 -8.79
N PHE A 821 13.73 -3.69 -8.30
CA PHE A 821 14.08 -3.47 -6.89
C PHE A 821 13.90 -2.02 -6.44
N ASP A 822 13.85 -1.09 -7.38
CA ASP A 822 13.59 0.34 -7.18
C ASP A 822 12.11 0.73 -7.33
N GLY A 823 11.24 -0.21 -7.70
CA GLY A 823 9.83 0.05 -7.95
C GLY A 823 9.52 0.68 -9.31
N ALA A 824 10.50 0.79 -10.22
CA ALA A 824 10.29 1.35 -11.56
C ALA A 824 9.20 0.59 -12.32
N ASN A 825 8.39 1.31 -13.10
CA ASN A 825 7.30 0.74 -13.91
C ASN A 825 7.75 0.17 -15.26
N ASP A 826 9.05 0.15 -15.53
CA ASP A 826 9.61 -0.43 -16.74
C ASP A 826 10.13 -1.86 -16.47
N GLU A 827 9.52 -2.85 -17.13
CA GLU A 827 9.96 -4.24 -17.04
C GLU A 827 11.39 -4.42 -17.58
N SER A 828 11.84 -3.57 -18.51
CA SER A 828 13.16 -3.69 -19.12
C SER A 828 14.31 -3.43 -18.13
N SER A 829 14.05 -2.61 -17.10
CA SER A 829 14.98 -2.36 -16.00
C SER A 829 14.92 -3.40 -14.88
N ALA A 830 13.93 -4.29 -14.89
CA ALA A 830 13.74 -5.31 -13.86
C ALA A 830 14.77 -6.44 -13.98
N ILE A 831 15.21 -6.97 -12.84
CA ILE A 831 16.16 -8.07 -12.79
C ILE A 831 15.40 -9.38 -12.93
N ALA A 832 15.80 -10.20 -13.91
CA ALA A 832 15.24 -11.53 -14.11
C ALA A 832 15.81 -12.53 -13.11
N PHE A 833 14.91 -13.31 -12.50
CA PHE A 833 15.25 -14.45 -11.67
C PHE A 833 15.57 -15.66 -12.57
N PRO A 834 16.18 -16.72 -12.02
CA PRO A 834 16.41 -17.95 -12.76
C PRO A 834 15.12 -18.47 -13.38
N LEU A 835 15.16 -18.82 -14.66
CA LEU A 835 13.99 -19.30 -15.38
C LEU A 835 13.61 -20.71 -14.89
N LEU A 836 12.32 -21.02 -14.75
CA LEU A 836 11.86 -22.39 -14.54
C LEU A 836 11.35 -22.96 -15.87
N PRO A 837 12.15 -23.80 -16.56
CA PRO A 837 11.66 -24.53 -17.72
C PRO A 837 10.67 -25.61 -17.26
N LEU A 838 9.54 -25.70 -17.95
CA LEU A 838 8.51 -26.72 -17.74
C LEU A 838 8.15 -27.40 -19.06
N THR A 839 7.71 -28.64 -18.97
CA THR A 839 6.94 -29.30 -20.03
C THR A 839 5.50 -29.40 -19.56
N VAL A 840 4.56 -28.77 -20.27
CA VAL A 840 3.14 -28.75 -19.88
C VAL A 840 2.39 -29.86 -20.62
N ARG A 841 1.79 -30.78 -19.87
CA ARG A 841 0.90 -31.82 -20.42
C ARG A 841 -0.55 -31.46 -20.12
N THR A 842 -1.26 -31.04 -21.15
CA THR A 842 -2.66 -30.58 -21.06
C THR A 842 -3.70 -31.70 -21.16
N ARG A 843 -3.27 -32.89 -21.57
CA ARG A 843 -4.06 -34.11 -21.80
C ARG A 843 -3.14 -35.33 -21.66
N TYR A 844 -3.66 -36.54 -21.73
CA TYR A 844 -2.84 -37.75 -21.79
C TYR A 844 -2.11 -37.85 -23.14
N ASP A 845 -0.91 -38.42 -23.13
CA ASP A 845 -0.19 -38.78 -24.36
C ASP A 845 -1.09 -39.71 -25.20
N TYR A 846 -1.15 -39.46 -26.50
CA TYR A 846 -1.97 -40.28 -27.39
C TYR A 846 -1.36 -41.67 -27.57
N VAL A 847 -2.19 -42.69 -27.33
CA VAL A 847 -1.85 -44.10 -27.49
C VAL A 847 -2.64 -44.60 -28.67
N THR A 848 -1.96 -45.14 -29.68
CA THR A 848 -2.63 -45.84 -30.79
C THR A 848 -3.49 -46.97 -30.23
N PRO A 849 -4.77 -47.08 -30.65
CA PRO A 849 -5.63 -48.14 -30.18
C PRO A 849 -5.07 -49.51 -30.57
N VAL A 850 -5.24 -50.50 -29.69
CA VAL A 850 -4.86 -51.90 -29.95
C VAL A 850 -6.02 -52.80 -29.56
N ILE A 851 -6.36 -53.77 -30.41
CA ILE A 851 -7.29 -54.85 -30.07
C ILE A 851 -6.48 -55.96 -29.39
N THR A 852 -6.65 -56.12 -28.09
CA THR A 852 -5.87 -57.08 -27.29
C THR A 852 -6.53 -58.46 -27.25
N GLN A 853 -7.87 -58.52 -27.28
CA GLN A 853 -8.60 -59.77 -27.13
C GLN A 853 -9.89 -59.78 -27.94
N VAL A 854 -10.24 -60.94 -28.48
CA VAL A 854 -11.57 -61.27 -28.97
C VAL A 854 -12.02 -62.48 -28.18
N SER A 855 -13.21 -62.46 -27.60
CA SER A 855 -13.77 -63.58 -26.85
C SER A 855 -15.19 -63.90 -27.29
N ASP A 856 -15.53 -65.19 -27.37
CA ASP A 856 -16.89 -65.69 -27.55
C ASP A 856 -17.43 -66.29 -26.24
N SER A 857 -18.55 -67.01 -26.27
CA SER A 857 -19.13 -67.64 -25.07
C SER A 857 -18.28 -68.77 -24.47
N ARG A 858 -17.27 -69.26 -25.19
CA ARG A 858 -16.38 -70.36 -24.77
C ARG A 858 -14.98 -69.90 -24.37
N GLY A 859 -14.66 -68.62 -24.57
CA GLY A 859 -13.39 -68.05 -24.15
C GLY A 859 -12.75 -67.20 -25.24
N GLU A 860 -11.43 -67.09 -25.23
CA GLU A 860 -10.69 -66.29 -26.21
C GLU A 860 -10.64 -66.94 -27.59
N VAL A 861 -10.94 -66.14 -28.61
CA VAL A 861 -10.74 -66.47 -30.02
C VAL A 861 -9.38 -65.91 -30.43
N ALA A 862 -8.43 -66.81 -30.70
CA ALA A 862 -7.09 -66.44 -31.14
C ALA A 862 -7.12 -65.67 -32.48
N GLU A 863 -6.02 -65.00 -32.83
CA GLU A 863 -5.88 -64.33 -34.14
C GLU A 863 -6.07 -65.31 -35.29
N GLY A 864 -6.97 -64.99 -36.23
CA GLY A 864 -7.38 -65.89 -37.31
C GLY A 864 -8.23 -67.09 -36.86
N GLY A 865 -8.60 -67.15 -35.58
CA GLY A 865 -9.35 -68.24 -34.97
C GLY A 865 -10.80 -68.33 -35.45
N LEU A 866 -11.41 -69.47 -35.13
CA LEU A 866 -12.78 -69.79 -35.47
C LEU A 866 -13.73 -69.54 -34.28
N THR A 867 -14.92 -69.02 -34.55
CA THR A 867 -16.04 -69.07 -33.61
C THR A 867 -17.33 -69.46 -34.35
N PHE A 868 -18.25 -70.07 -33.61
CA PHE A 868 -19.61 -70.36 -34.08
C PHE A 868 -20.64 -69.40 -33.47
N ASP A 869 -20.18 -68.46 -32.65
CA ASP A 869 -21.04 -67.53 -31.93
C ASP A 869 -21.33 -66.31 -32.80
N LYS A 870 -22.59 -65.87 -32.78
CA LYS A 870 -23.00 -64.64 -33.46
C LYS A 870 -22.77 -63.38 -32.64
N GLN A 871 -22.07 -63.52 -31.51
CA GLN A 871 -21.69 -62.43 -30.61
C GLN A 871 -20.26 -62.68 -30.14
N VAL A 872 -19.44 -61.64 -30.19
CA VAL A 872 -18.09 -61.67 -29.62
C VAL A 872 -17.83 -60.37 -28.88
N THR A 873 -17.03 -60.43 -27.84
CA THR A 873 -16.55 -59.28 -27.08
C THR A 873 -15.13 -58.98 -27.51
N LEU A 874 -14.89 -57.75 -27.97
CA LEU A 874 -13.56 -57.23 -28.22
C LEU A 874 -13.09 -56.40 -27.04
N LYS A 875 -11.84 -56.58 -26.65
CA LYS A 875 -11.16 -55.75 -25.68
C LYS A 875 -9.91 -55.17 -26.30
N GLY A 876 -9.52 -54.00 -25.81
CA GLY A 876 -8.32 -53.35 -26.27
C GLY A 876 -7.83 -52.26 -25.35
N THR A 877 -6.75 -51.62 -25.78
CA THR A 877 -6.18 -50.44 -25.12
C THR A 877 -6.24 -49.23 -26.06
N ALA A 878 -6.32 -48.04 -25.49
CA ALA A 878 -6.25 -46.75 -26.19
C ALA A 878 -5.97 -45.62 -25.18
N THR A 879 -5.99 -44.37 -25.61
CA THR A 879 -5.88 -43.23 -24.69
C THR A 879 -7.06 -43.22 -23.74
N ARG A 880 -6.76 -43.29 -22.44
CA ARG A 880 -7.78 -43.27 -21.37
C ARG A 880 -8.67 -42.03 -21.46
N GLY A 881 -9.97 -42.20 -21.22
CA GLY A 881 -10.96 -41.12 -21.26
C GLY A 881 -11.40 -40.71 -22.68
N GLU A 882 -10.78 -41.28 -23.72
CA GLU A 882 -11.16 -41.05 -25.12
C GLU A 882 -12.13 -42.13 -25.63
N LYS A 883 -12.45 -42.10 -26.93
CA LYS A 883 -13.27 -43.10 -27.63
C LYS A 883 -12.52 -43.74 -28.79
N VAL A 884 -12.83 -45.00 -29.07
CA VAL A 884 -12.42 -45.72 -30.28
C VAL A 884 -13.65 -46.16 -31.07
N GLU A 885 -13.52 -46.24 -32.39
CA GLU A 885 -14.54 -46.76 -33.30
C GLU A 885 -14.03 -48.05 -33.96
N LEU A 886 -14.80 -49.13 -33.91
CA LEU A 886 -14.41 -50.41 -34.53
C LEU A 886 -14.90 -50.48 -35.98
N TYR A 887 -14.07 -51.00 -36.88
CA TYR A 887 -14.39 -51.17 -38.30
C TYR A 887 -14.11 -52.60 -38.75
N ASP A 888 -14.96 -53.13 -39.62
CA ASP A 888 -14.66 -54.28 -40.50
C ASP A 888 -14.48 -53.75 -41.93
N GLY A 889 -13.22 -53.57 -42.34
CA GLY A 889 -12.87 -52.81 -43.54
C GLY A 889 -13.32 -51.35 -43.43
N SER A 890 -14.30 -50.94 -44.25
CA SER A 890 -14.88 -49.59 -44.21
C SER A 890 -16.21 -49.50 -43.44
N THR A 891 -16.70 -50.62 -42.89
CA THR A 891 -18.00 -50.66 -42.21
C THR A 891 -17.82 -50.46 -40.71
N SER A 892 -18.42 -49.41 -40.15
CA SER A 892 -18.41 -49.16 -38.70
C SER A 892 -19.23 -50.22 -37.96
N LEU A 893 -18.69 -50.69 -36.84
CA LEU A 893 -19.27 -51.65 -35.91
C LEU A 893 -19.66 -50.99 -34.56
N GLY A 894 -19.46 -49.68 -34.47
CA GLY A 894 -19.81 -48.83 -33.33
C GLY A 894 -18.61 -48.48 -32.44
N SER A 895 -18.84 -47.44 -31.63
CA SER A 895 -17.83 -46.89 -30.72
C SER A 895 -17.76 -47.60 -29.37
N ALA A 896 -16.59 -47.52 -28.73
CA ALA A 896 -16.35 -47.92 -27.34
C ALA A 896 -15.65 -46.78 -26.56
N ASP A 897 -16.08 -46.57 -25.32
CA ASP A 897 -15.44 -45.65 -24.40
C ASP A 897 -14.20 -46.30 -23.77
N VAL A 898 -13.10 -45.55 -23.67
CA VAL A 898 -11.86 -46.01 -23.05
C VAL A 898 -11.86 -45.63 -21.57
N GLY A 899 -11.83 -46.65 -20.71
CA GLY A 899 -11.82 -46.48 -19.25
C GLY A 899 -10.57 -45.74 -18.73
N THR A 900 -10.61 -45.34 -17.46
CA THR A 900 -9.53 -44.59 -16.79
C THR A 900 -8.20 -45.35 -16.70
N ASN A 901 -8.24 -46.67 -16.83
CA ASN A 901 -7.08 -47.57 -16.91
C ASN A 901 -6.53 -47.73 -18.35
N GLY A 902 -7.10 -47.04 -19.34
CA GLY A 902 -6.68 -47.12 -20.75
C GLY A 902 -7.22 -48.34 -21.50
N THR A 903 -8.17 -49.09 -20.93
CA THR A 903 -8.79 -50.24 -21.59
C THR A 903 -10.20 -49.93 -22.07
N TRP A 904 -10.59 -50.48 -23.21
CA TRP A 904 -11.96 -50.43 -23.73
C TRP A 904 -12.49 -51.85 -23.97
N GLU A 905 -13.81 -52.00 -23.94
CA GLU A 905 -14.52 -53.25 -24.20
C GLU A 905 -15.75 -52.98 -25.07
N ARG A 906 -16.00 -53.86 -26.04
CA ARG A 906 -17.14 -53.75 -26.96
C ARG A 906 -17.71 -55.12 -27.30
N LEU A 907 -18.98 -55.32 -26.98
CA LEU A 907 -19.75 -56.46 -27.45
C LEU A 907 -20.26 -56.18 -28.87
N LEU A 908 -19.87 -57.03 -29.82
CA LEU A 908 -20.47 -57.10 -31.15
C LEU A 908 -21.55 -58.17 -31.17
N THR A 909 -22.68 -57.87 -31.81
CA THR A 909 -23.83 -58.77 -31.91
C THR A 909 -24.29 -58.92 -33.35
N ASN A 910 -25.09 -59.95 -33.62
CA ASN A 910 -25.66 -60.23 -34.96
C ASN A 910 -24.57 -60.47 -36.03
N LEU A 911 -23.47 -61.11 -35.65
CA LEU A 911 -22.43 -61.47 -36.60
C LEU A 911 -22.94 -62.51 -37.60
N THR A 912 -22.54 -62.35 -38.85
CA THR A 912 -22.87 -63.22 -39.98
C THR A 912 -21.73 -64.17 -40.27
N VAL A 913 -22.00 -65.31 -40.93
CA VAL A 913 -20.96 -66.26 -41.34
C VAL A 913 -20.05 -65.63 -42.39
N LYS A 914 -18.86 -65.20 -41.97
CA LYS A 914 -17.77 -64.67 -42.80
C LYS A 914 -16.49 -64.51 -41.97
N ASN A 915 -15.40 -64.19 -42.65
CA ASN A 915 -14.17 -63.72 -42.02
C ASN A 915 -14.30 -62.22 -41.68
N TYR A 916 -14.04 -61.85 -40.43
CA TYR A 916 -14.03 -60.49 -39.92
C TYR A 916 -12.61 -59.96 -39.82
N HIS A 917 -12.41 -58.73 -40.28
CA HIS A 917 -11.13 -58.05 -40.30
C HIS A 917 -11.24 -56.74 -39.53
N ILE A 918 -11.09 -56.81 -38.20
CA ILE A 918 -11.41 -55.69 -37.33
C ILE A 918 -10.21 -54.76 -37.11
N THR A 919 -10.42 -53.47 -37.30
CA THR A 919 -9.52 -52.41 -36.83
C THR A 919 -10.24 -51.53 -35.81
N ALA A 920 -9.48 -51.00 -34.84
CA ALA A 920 -9.95 -49.97 -33.92
C ALA A 920 -9.34 -48.64 -34.35
N HIS A 921 -10.17 -47.63 -34.62
CA HIS A 921 -9.74 -46.29 -35.00
C HIS A 921 -9.91 -45.34 -33.82
N ALA A 922 -8.88 -44.54 -33.53
CA ALA A 922 -8.95 -43.47 -32.55
C ALA A 922 -9.89 -42.38 -33.04
N LEU A 923 -10.76 -41.87 -32.15
CA LEU A 923 -11.54 -40.65 -32.39
C LEU A 923 -10.82 -39.41 -31.82
N TYR A 924 -9.49 -39.50 -31.73
CA TYR A 924 -8.55 -38.51 -31.22
C TYR A 924 -7.28 -38.55 -32.08
N ASP A 925 -6.39 -37.56 -31.93
CA ASP A 925 -5.22 -37.37 -32.80
C ASP A 925 -4.06 -38.37 -32.54
N ALA A 926 -4.33 -39.68 -32.52
CA ALA A 926 -3.31 -40.73 -32.46
C ALA A 926 -2.53 -40.85 -33.78
N ASP A 927 -1.25 -41.20 -33.70
CA ASP A 927 -0.42 -41.51 -34.87
C ASP A 927 0.32 -42.86 -34.67
N PRO A 928 -0.05 -43.94 -35.39
CA PRO A 928 -1.16 -44.01 -36.34
C PRO A 928 -2.55 -43.98 -35.67
N VAL A 929 -3.56 -43.54 -36.41
CA VAL A 929 -4.98 -43.46 -35.95
C VAL A 929 -5.63 -44.84 -35.82
N SER A 930 -5.18 -45.84 -36.58
CA SER A 930 -5.75 -47.18 -36.60
C SER A 930 -4.86 -48.21 -35.90
N SER A 931 -5.49 -49.16 -35.22
CA SER A 931 -4.83 -50.38 -34.73
C SER A 931 -4.32 -51.26 -35.86
N LEU A 932 -3.47 -52.22 -35.51
CA LEU A 932 -3.27 -53.41 -36.34
C LEU A 932 -4.58 -54.18 -36.50
N LEU A 933 -4.66 -54.91 -37.60
CA LEU A 933 -5.78 -55.77 -37.94
C LEU A 933 -5.89 -56.94 -36.95
N ARG A 934 -7.11 -57.23 -36.48
CA ARG A 934 -7.47 -58.46 -35.76
C ARG A 934 -8.47 -59.26 -36.58
N ALA A 935 -8.10 -60.48 -36.97
CA ALA A 935 -8.96 -61.36 -37.75
C ALA A 935 -9.60 -62.47 -36.91
N PHE A 936 -10.85 -62.83 -37.24
CA PHE A 936 -11.49 -64.07 -36.77
C PHE A 936 -12.60 -64.46 -37.74
N THR A 937 -12.92 -65.75 -37.82
CA THR A 937 -13.98 -66.26 -38.71
C THR A 937 -15.17 -66.72 -37.91
N VAL A 938 -16.36 -66.26 -38.29
CA VAL A 938 -17.63 -66.80 -37.81
C VAL A 938 -18.09 -67.87 -38.80
N GLU A 939 -18.23 -69.12 -38.35
CA GLU A 939 -18.75 -70.23 -39.15
C GLU A 939 -20.12 -70.72 -38.69
N ALA A 940 -20.79 -71.49 -39.55
CA ALA A 940 -22.03 -72.18 -39.21
C ALA A 940 -21.73 -73.51 -38.51
N ALA A 941 -22.28 -73.73 -37.32
CA ALA A 941 -22.14 -75.01 -36.62
C ALA A 941 -22.93 -76.11 -37.34
N ILE A 942 -22.27 -77.23 -37.65
CA ILE A 942 -22.89 -78.45 -38.18
C ILE A 942 -23.45 -79.28 -37.02
N THR A 943 -24.75 -79.56 -37.02
CA THR A 943 -25.39 -80.45 -36.03
C THR A 943 -24.83 -81.88 -36.15
N PRO A 944 -24.40 -82.53 -35.04
CA PRO A 944 -23.93 -83.90 -35.10
C PRO A 944 -24.98 -84.90 -35.60
N THR A 945 -24.55 -85.95 -36.29
CA THR A 945 -25.39 -87.09 -36.70
C THR A 945 -24.89 -88.39 -36.07
N ILE A 946 -25.73 -89.42 -36.03
CA ILE A 946 -25.32 -90.81 -35.77
C ILE A 946 -25.69 -91.60 -37.02
N ASP A 947 -24.69 -92.02 -37.77
CA ASP A 947 -24.87 -92.62 -39.09
C ASP A 947 -24.99 -94.15 -39.00
N SER A 948 -24.20 -94.80 -38.12
CA SER A 948 -24.19 -96.25 -37.95
C SER A 948 -23.91 -96.67 -36.51
N VAL A 949 -24.52 -97.79 -36.11
CA VAL A 949 -24.21 -98.55 -34.89
C VAL A 949 -23.96 -99.99 -35.32
N LYS A 950 -22.79 -100.55 -35.01
CA LYS A 950 -22.42 -101.94 -35.33
C LYS A 950 -22.10 -102.72 -34.08
N ASP A 951 -22.51 -103.98 -34.01
CA ASP A 951 -22.11 -104.88 -32.91
C ASP A 951 -20.64 -105.29 -33.01
N SER A 952 -20.17 -106.07 -32.02
CA SER A 952 -18.77 -106.52 -31.96
C SER A 952 -18.33 -107.39 -33.16
N LYS A 953 -19.29 -107.95 -33.90
CA LYS A 953 -19.09 -108.80 -35.09
C LYS A 953 -19.17 -107.99 -36.39
N GLY A 954 -19.40 -106.68 -36.28
CA GLY A 954 -19.50 -105.75 -37.42
C GLY A 954 -20.86 -105.73 -38.10
N ALA A 955 -21.89 -106.39 -37.54
CA ALA A 955 -23.24 -106.34 -38.06
C ALA A 955 -23.93 -105.03 -37.62
N ASP A 956 -24.63 -104.38 -38.54
CA ASP A 956 -25.38 -103.16 -38.23
C ASP A 956 -26.55 -103.47 -37.29
N VAL A 957 -26.67 -102.67 -36.23
CA VAL A 957 -27.81 -102.65 -35.32
C VAL A 957 -28.74 -101.53 -35.78
N PRO A 958 -29.90 -101.84 -36.40
CA PRO A 958 -30.82 -100.83 -36.90
C PRO A 958 -31.40 -99.95 -35.78
N LEU A 959 -32.02 -98.83 -36.14
CA LEU A 959 -32.78 -98.01 -35.18
C LEU A 959 -33.89 -98.86 -34.54
N ASN A 960 -34.00 -98.84 -33.21
CA ASN A 960 -34.85 -99.71 -32.41
C ASN A 960 -34.55 -101.22 -32.56
N GLY A 961 -33.41 -101.57 -33.17
CA GLY A 961 -32.96 -102.94 -33.33
C GLY A 961 -32.45 -103.54 -32.02
N ALA A 962 -32.02 -104.79 -32.07
CA ALA A 962 -31.50 -105.50 -30.91
C ALA A 962 -30.20 -106.22 -31.24
N THR A 963 -29.34 -106.39 -30.23
CA THR A 963 -28.12 -107.20 -30.32
C THR A 963 -27.93 -108.00 -29.03
N PHE A 964 -27.23 -109.12 -29.11
CA PHE A 964 -26.79 -109.87 -27.92
C PHE A 964 -25.39 -109.46 -27.47
N ASP A 965 -24.71 -108.59 -28.23
CA ASP A 965 -23.37 -108.14 -27.94
C ASP A 965 -23.43 -106.90 -27.01
N THR A 966 -22.72 -106.97 -25.89
CA THR A 966 -22.58 -105.85 -24.94
C THR A 966 -21.54 -104.82 -25.41
N SER A 967 -21.10 -104.90 -26.66
CA SER A 967 -20.13 -104.00 -27.28
C SER A 967 -20.63 -103.54 -28.64
N VAL A 968 -20.64 -102.22 -28.87
CA VAL A 968 -21.07 -101.61 -30.14
C VAL A 968 -20.14 -100.47 -30.56
N THR A 969 -19.99 -100.24 -31.85
CA THR A 969 -19.29 -99.09 -32.43
C THR A 969 -20.29 -98.14 -33.06
N VAL A 970 -20.28 -96.88 -32.64
CA VAL A 970 -21.14 -95.79 -33.11
C VAL A 970 -20.31 -94.81 -33.93
N THR A 971 -20.80 -94.44 -35.10
CA THR A 971 -20.15 -93.49 -36.02
C THR A 971 -21.11 -92.38 -36.42
N GLY A 972 -20.59 -91.22 -36.80
CA GLY A 972 -21.41 -90.10 -37.26
C GLY A 972 -20.58 -88.92 -37.78
N LYS A 973 -21.28 -87.84 -38.13
CA LYS A 973 -20.67 -86.58 -38.59
C LYS A 973 -20.91 -85.42 -37.62
N ALA A 974 -20.08 -84.38 -37.71
CA ALA A 974 -20.15 -83.15 -36.92
C ALA A 974 -19.28 -82.05 -37.59
N SER A 975 -19.11 -80.88 -36.96
CA SER A 975 -18.21 -79.85 -37.50
C SER A 975 -16.75 -80.34 -37.49
N PRO A 976 -16.01 -80.22 -38.60
CA PRO A 976 -14.61 -80.64 -38.69
C PRO A 976 -13.71 -80.07 -37.60
N ASP A 977 -12.73 -80.86 -37.15
CA ASP A 977 -11.75 -80.49 -36.12
C ASP A 977 -12.35 -80.05 -34.77
N GLN A 978 -13.63 -80.36 -34.54
CA GLN A 978 -14.32 -80.13 -33.28
C GLN A 978 -14.45 -81.42 -32.46
N ALA A 979 -15.37 -81.44 -31.49
CA ALA A 979 -15.64 -82.62 -30.70
C ALA A 979 -17.13 -82.74 -30.32
N VAL A 980 -17.55 -83.97 -30.06
CA VAL A 980 -18.90 -84.32 -29.59
C VAL A 980 -18.83 -85.07 -28.26
N GLN A 981 -19.83 -84.89 -27.41
CA GLN A 981 -20.04 -85.67 -26.20
C GLN A 981 -21.17 -86.67 -26.45
N LEU A 982 -20.89 -87.96 -26.23
CA LEU A 982 -21.88 -89.02 -26.42
C LEU A 982 -22.61 -89.30 -25.11
N TYR A 983 -23.93 -89.46 -25.22
CA TYR A 983 -24.85 -89.73 -24.12
C TYR A 983 -25.66 -91.00 -24.38
N ASP A 984 -25.98 -91.73 -23.33
CA ASP A 984 -27.08 -92.71 -23.28
C ASP A 984 -28.19 -92.15 -22.40
N GLY A 985 -29.31 -91.79 -23.00
CA GLY A 985 -30.33 -90.96 -22.35
C GLY A 985 -29.75 -89.59 -21.99
N SER A 986 -29.64 -89.29 -20.69
CA SER A 986 -29.02 -88.08 -20.15
C SER A 986 -27.61 -88.31 -19.59
N THR A 987 -27.12 -89.54 -19.57
CA THR A 987 -25.83 -89.90 -18.96
C THR A 987 -24.72 -89.85 -19.99
N PRO A 988 -23.61 -89.11 -19.77
CA PRO A 988 -22.46 -89.15 -20.66
C PRO A 988 -21.78 -90.52 -20.56
N ILE A 989 -21.57 -91.18 -21.69
CA ILE A 989 -21.10 -92.58 -21.76
C ILE A 989 -19.69 -92.75 -22.34
N ALA A 990 -19.09 -91.66 -22.80
CA ALA A 990 -17.71 -91.62 -23.26
C ALA A 990 -17.05 -90.31 -22.83
N PRO A 991 -15.72 -90.24 -22.76
CA PRO A 991 -15.03 -88.96 -22.89
C PRO A 991 -15.43 -88.27 -24.20
N VAL A 992 -15.23 -86.95 -24.24
CA VAL A 992 -15.40 -86.14 -25.45
C VAL A 992 -14.68 -86.81 -26.63
N THR A 993 -15.43 -87.05 -27.70
CA THR A 993 -14.98 -87.76 -28.90
C THR A 993 -14.60 -86.71 -29.96
N PRO A 994 -13.35 -86.68 -30.43
CA PRO A 994 -12.92 -85.75 -31.46
C PRO A 994 -13.58 -86.09 -32.80
N VAL A 995 -13.80 -85.05 -33.59
CA VAL A 995 -14.26 -85.09 -34.98
C VAL A 995 -13.05 -84.78 -35.84
N ASP A 996 -12.80 -85.59 -36.86
CA ASP A 996 -11.65 -85.37 -37.75
C ASP A 996 -11.86 -84.18 -38.70
N SER A 997 -10.84 -83.86 -39.49
CA SER A 997 -10.86 -82.76 -40.45
C SER A 997 -11.86 -82.92 -41.59
N ASN A 998 -12.44 -84.12 -41.77
CA ASN A 998 -13.50 -84.38 -42.75
C ASN A 998 -14.90 -84.29 -42.12
N GLY A 999 -14.98 -84.05 -40.81
CA GLY A 999 -16.23 -84.00 -40.07
C GLY A 999 -16.71 -85.36 -39.57
N ASP A 1000 -15.90 -86.42 -39.62
CA ASP A 1000 -16.27 -87.77 -39.21
C ASP A 1000 -15.82 -88.09 -37.77
N TRP A 1001 -16.60 -88.87 -37.03
CA TRP A 1001 -16.26 -89.37 -35.69
C TRP A 1001 -16.69 -90.82 -35.48
N SER A 1002 -15.96 -91.55 -34.61
CA SER A 1002 -16.21 -92.96 -34.28
C SER A 1002 -15.92 -93.26 -32.81
N LYS A 1003 -16.79 -94.04 -32.17
CA LYS A 1003 -16.60 -94.50 -30.79
C LYS A 1003 -17.13 -95.92 -30.55
N THR A 1004 -16.28 -96.78 -30.00
CA THR A 1004 -16.68 -98.09 -29.49
C THR A 1004 -17.02 -98.03 -28.00
N PHE A 1005 -18.15 -98.61 -27.63
CA PHE A 1005 -18.64 -98.83 -26.26
C PHE A 1005 -18.55 -100.32 -25.93
N THR A 1006 -18.09 -100.66 -24.72
CA THR A 1006 -17.96 -102.04 -24.24
C THR A 1006 -18.64 -102.19 -22.88
N GLY A 1007 -19.23 -103.36 -22.60
CA GLY A 1007 -19.86 -103.63 -21.31
C GLY A 1007 -21.22 -102.96 -21.12
N LEU A 1008 -21.95 -102.73 -22.22
CA LEU A 1008 -23.33 -102.24 -22.17
C LEU A 1008 -24.21 -103.22 -21.40
N SER A 1009 -25.06 -102.68 -20.52
CA SER A 1009 -26.02 -103.46 -19.75
C SER A 1009 -27.08 -104.10 -20.64
N VAL A 1010 -27.66 -105.21 -20.21
CA VAL A 1010 -28.82 -105.81 -20.89
C VAL A 1010 -30.06 -104.93 -20.68
N ALA A 1011 -30.24 -103.93 -21.53
CA ALA A 1011 -31.32 -102.95 -21.49
C ALA A 1011 -31.49 -102.23 -22.84
N ALA A 1012 -32.49 -101.36 -22.93
CA ALA A 1012 -32.59 -100.39 -24.02
C ALA A 1012 -31.59 -99.24 -23.80
N HIS A 1013 -30.85 -98.90 -24.85
CA HIS A 1013 -29.92 -97.78 -24.93
C HIS A 1013 -30.44 -96.73 -25.92
N THR A 1014 -30.30 -95.46 -25.59
CA THR A 1014 -30.75 -94.29 -26.38
C THR A 1014 -29.58 -93.34 -26.57
N ILE A 1015 -28.79 -93.56 -27.63
CA ILE A 1015 -27.54 -92.82 -27.84
C ILE A 1015 -27.79 -91.47 -28.51
N LYS A 1016 -27.18 -90.40 -28.01
CA LYS A 1016 -27.14 -89.07 -28.65
C LYS A 1016 -25.73 -88.52 -28.70
N ALA A 1017 -25.42 -87.75 -29.75
CA ALA A 1017 -24.20 -86.96 -29.85
C ALA A 1017 -24.52 -85.48 -29.66
N LYS A 1018 -23.89 -84.82 -28.69
CA LYS A 1018 -24.03 -83.38 -28.43
C LYS A 1018 -22.75 -82.65 -28.82
N ALA A 1019 -22.85 -81.63 -29.66
CA ALA A 1019 -21.70 -80.83 -30.08
C ALA A 1019 -21.07 -80.08 -28.89
N ARG A 1020 -19.75 -79.90 -28.92
CA ARG A 1020 -19.00 -79.05 -27.97
C ARG A 1020 -18.62 -77.68 -28.58
N TYR A 1021 -19.39 -77.27 -29.57
CA TYR A 1021 -19.24 -76.06 -30.38
C TYR A 1021 -20.62 -75.52 -30.74
N GLY A 1022 -20.69 -74.29 -31.27
CA GLY A 1022 -21.97 -73.61 -31.54
C GLY A 1022 -22.88 -73.55 -30.31
N THR A 1023 -24.20 -73.54 -30.52
CA THR A 1023 -25.19 -73.62 -29.43
C THR A 1023 -25.31 -75.02 -28.83
N GLU A 1024 -24.25 -75.83 -28.91
CA GLU A 1024 -24.21 -77.25 -28.56
C GLU A 1024 -25.36 -78.08 -29.18
N PRO A 1025 -25.59 -78.00 -30.52
CA PRO A 1025 -26.65 -78.77 -31.16
C PRO A 1025 -26.51 -80.28 -30.90
N GLU A 1026 -27.63 -80.97 -30.72
CA GLU A 1026 -27.71 -82.41 -30.47
C GLU A 1026 -28.16 -83.17 -31.72
N SER A 1027 -27.62 -84.37 -31.91
CA SER A 1027 -28.10 -85.32 -32.91
C SER A 1027 -29.50 -85.84 -32.55
N THR A 1028 -30.20 -86.38 -33.55
CA THR A 1028 -31.33 -87.29 -33.27
C THR A 1028 -30.84 -88.50 -32.48
N ALA A 1029 -31.67 -89.01 -31.57
CA ALA A 1029 -31.32 -90.17 -30.76
C ALA A 1029 -31.34 -91.47 -31.59
N ARG A 1030 -30.35 -92.34 -31.36
CA ARG A 1030 -30.25 -93.68 -31.92
C ARG A 1030 -30.50 -94.72 -30.82
N THR A 1031 -31.63 -95.39 -30.90
CA THR A 1031 -32.08 -96.39 -29.92
C THR A 1031 -31.76 -97.82 -30.39
N PHE A 1032 -31.40 -98.69 -29.45
CA PHE A 1032 -31.29 -100.15 -29.65
C PHE A 1032 -31.35 -100.88 -28.30
N THR A 1033 -31.58 -102.19 -28.31
CA THR A 1033 -31.67 -103.02 -27.09
C THR A 1033 -30.57 -104.07 -27.06
N VAL A 1034 -29.85 -104.17 -25.95
CA VAL A 1034 -28.97 -105.32 -25.67
C VAL A 1034 -29.82 -106.39 -24.98
N LEU A 1035 -29.95 -107.57 -25.61
CA LEU A 1035 -30.78 -108.68 -25.13
C LEU A 1035 -30.00 -109.64 -24.22
N GLN A 1036 -30.73 -110.29 -23.30
CA GLN A 1036 -30.17 -111.30 -22.40
C GLN A 1036 -29.76 -112.54 -23.18
N THR A 1037 -28.51 -112.96 -23.05
CA THR A 1037 -28.03 -114.24 -23.60
C THR A 1037 -28.44 -115.42 -22.72
N VAL A 1038 -28.93 -116.50 -23.31
CA VAL A 1038 -29.18 -117.79 -22.67
C VAL A 1038 -28.05 -118.75 -23.06
N THR A 1039 -27.32 -119.28 -22.08
CA THR A 1039 -26.29 -120.31 -22.30
C THR A 1039 -26.94 -121.58 -22.85
N PRO A 1040 -26.42 -122.17 -23.94
CA PRO A 1040 -26.94 -123.43 -24.45
C PRO A 1040 -26.88 -124.55 -23.39
N THR A 1041 -27.87 -125.43 -23.35
CA THR A 1041 -27.88 -126.65 -22.53
C THR A 1041 -28.10 -127.86 -23.42
N ILE A 1042 -27.64 -129.04 -22.99
CA ILE A 1042 -28.02 -130.33 -23.57
C ILE A 1042 -28.97 -130.98 -22.58
N THR A 1043 -30.24 -131.13 -22.95
CA THR A 1043 -31.29 -131.69 -22.09
C THR A 1043 -31.44 -133.20 -22.27
N GLY A 1044 -31.06 -133.76 -23.42
CA GLY A 1044 -31.15 -135.19 -23.66
C GLY A 1044 -30.29 -135.69 -24.82
N VAL A 1045 -29.94 -136.97 -24.75
CA VAL A 1045 -29.37 -137.74 -25.85
C VAL A 1045 -30.18 -139.02 -25.97
N SER A 1046 -30.70 -139.34 -27.15
CA SER A 1046 -31.48 -140.55 -27.38
C SER A 1046 -30.98 -141.34 -28.58
N ASP A 1047 -31.04 -142.67 -28.47
CA ASP A 1047 -30.78 -143.63 -29.55
C ASP A 1047 -32.11 -144.25 -30.04
N SER A 1048 -32.06 -145.32 -30.85
CA SER A 1048 -33.25 -146.02 -31.36
C SER A 1048 -34.08 -146.72 -30.28
N LYS A 1049 -33.54 -146.92 -29.07
CA LYS A 1049 -34.20 -147.59 -27.94
C LYS A 1049 -34.70 -146.63 -26.87
N GLY A 1050 -34.26 -145.37 -26.88
CA GLY A 1050 -34.73 -144.34 -25.96
C GLY A 1050 -33.61 -143.43 -25.48
N GLU A 1051 -33.77 -142.85 -24.30
CA GLU A 1051 -32.73 -141.97 -23.73
C GLU A 1051 -31.47 -142.76 -23.37
N VAL A 1052 -30.31 -142.26 -23.79
CA VAL A 1052 -28.99 -142.72 -23.36
C VAL A 1052 -28.60 -141.90 -22.13
N PRO A 1053 -28.52 -142.51 -20.93
CA PRO A 1053 -28.14 -141.79 -19.71
C PRO A 1053 -26.75 -141.17 -19.81
N LEU A 1054 -26.44 -140.19 -18.96
CA LEU A 1054 -25.09 -139.64 -18.86
C LEU A 1054 -24.07 -140.75 -18.54
N ASN A 1055 -22.97 -140.81 -19.29
CA ASN A 1055 -21.98 -141.90 -19.27
C ASN A 1055 -22.53 -143.28 -19.64
N GLY A 1056 -23.75 -143.36 -20.17
CA GLY A 1056 -24.36 -144.59 -20.65
C GLY A 1056 -23.65 -145.14 -21.89
N THR A 1057 -24.09 -146.33 -22.30
CA THR A 1057 -23.61 -146.97 -23.51
C THR A 1057 -24.77 -147.15 -24.50
N THR A 1058 -24.46 -147.07 -25.79
CA THR A 1058 -25.37 -147.41 -26.88
C THR A 1058 -24.63 -148.24 -27.92
N PHE A 1059 -25.34 -148.99 -28.75
CA PHE A 1059 -24.77 -149.65 -29.92
C PHE A 1059 -25.08 -148.87 -31.21
N ASP A 1060 -25.89 -147.82 -31.13
CA ASP A 1060 -26.25 -147.01 -32.29
C ASP A 1060 -25.13 -146.01 -32.59
N THR A 1061 -24.70 -145.97 -33.85
CA THR A 1061 -23.74 -144.98 -34.36
C THR A 1061 -24.42 -143.66 -34.74
N SER A 1062 -25.68 -143.46 -34.34
CA SER A 1062 -26.41 -142.21 -34.51
C SER A 1062 -27.27 -141.93 -33.29
N VAL A 1063 -27.22 -140.70 -32.77
CA VAL A 1063 -28.04 -140.26 -31.63
C VAL A 1063 -28.70 -138.92 -31.92
N THR A 1064 -29.84 -138.66 -31.32
CA THR A 1064 -30.48 -137.33 -31.34
C THR A 1064 -30.11 -136.57 -30.07
N VAL A 1065 -29.61 -135.35 -30.21
CA VAL A 1065 -29.26 -134.46 -29.10
C VAL A 1065 -30.22 -133.30 -29.06
N SER A 1066 -30.83 -133.04 -27.91
CA SER A 1066 -31.76 -131.94 -27.68
C SER A 1066 -31.28 -131.01 -26.57
N GLY A 1067 -31.76 -129.77 -26.59
CA GLY A 1067 -31.31 -128.75 -25.65
C GLY A 1067 -32.08 -127.44 -25.71
N ASN A 1068 -31.67 -126.49 -24.87
CA ASN A 1068 -32.19 -125.12 -24.86
C ASN A 1068 -31.09 -124.10 -25.19
N ALA A 1069 -31.46 -122.92 -25.69
CA ALA A 1069 -30.58 -121.80 -26.03
C ALA A 1069 -31.41 -120.51 -26.24
N SER A 1070 -30.78 -119.38 -26.59
CA SER A 1070 -31.52 -118.14 -26.86
C SER A 1070 -32.47 -118.32 -28.06
N PRO A 1071 -33.76 -117.94 -27.94
CA PRO A 1071 -34.73 -118.11 -29.02
C PRO A 1071 -34.32 -117.45 -30.35
N ASN A 1072 -34.65 -118.11 -31.46
CA ASN A 1072 -34.33 -117.66 -32.84
C ASN A 1072 -32.84 -117.43 -33.11
N GLN A 1073 -31.96 -118.01 -32.30
CA GLN A 1073 -30.52 -117.96 -32.51
C GLN A 1073 -30.00 -119.31 -33.02
N ALA A 1074 -28.68 -119.41 -33.17
CA ALA A 1074 -28.02 -120.63 -33.62
C ALA A 1074 -26.96 -121.11 -32.60
N VAL A 1075 -26.84 -122.43 -32.47
CA VAL A 1075 -25.79 -123.11 -31.71
C VAL A 1075 -24.99 -124.04 -32.62
N GLN A 1076 -23.73 -124.25 -32.31
CA GLN A 1076 -22.84 -125.18 -32.98
C GLN A 1076 -22.54 -126.35 -32.05
N LEU A 1077 -22.83 -127.58 -32.48
CA LEU A 1077 -22.49 -128.77 -31.70
C LEU A 1077 -21.04 -129.20 -31.96
N TYR A 1078 -20.42 -129.76 -30.92
CA TYR A 1078 -19.06 -130.29 -30.93
C TYR A 1078 -19.03 -131.67 -30.28
N ASP A 1079 -18.16 -132.56 -30.78
CA ASP A 1079 -17.70 -133.75 -30.07
C ASP A 1079 -16.24 -133.53 -29.65
N GLY A 1080 -16.02 -133.39 -28.34
CA GLY A 1080 -14.77 -132.85 -27.80
C GLY A 1080 -14.54 -131.41 -28.28
N SER A 1081 -13.51 -131.20 -29.11
CA SER A 1081 -13.19 -129.93 -29.76
C SER A 1081 -13.56 -129.89 -31.25
N THR A 1082 -14.08 -130.99 -31.80
CA THR A 1082 -14.40 -131.09 -33.23
C THR A 1082 -15.84 -130.65 -33.48
N PRO A 1083 -16.10 -129.60 -34.27
CA PRO A 1083 -17.47 -129.18 -34.57
C PRO A 1083 -18.14 -130.17 -35.52
N PHE A 1084 -19.44 -130.38 -35.33
CA PHE A 1084 -20.27 -131.00 -36.36
C PHE A 1084 -20.45 -130.02 -37.53
N PRO A 1085 -20.52 -130.47 -38.79
CA PRO A 1085 -20.62 -129.57 -39.94
C PRO A 1085 -21.87 -128.68 -39.95
N SER A 1086 -22.96 -129.17 -39.35
CA SER A 1086 -24.24 -128.46 -39.33
C SER A 1086 -24.36 -127.56 -38.11
N VAL A 1087 -24.79 -126.31 -38.36
CA VAL A 1087 -25.22 -125.38 -37.31
C VAL A 1087 -26.68 -125.66 -36.97
N THR A 1088 -26.98 -125.80 -35.68
CA THR A 1088 -28.32 -126.07 -35.18
C THR A 1088 -29.06 -124.76 -34.93
N GLN A 1089 -30.23 -124.59 -35.54
CA GLN A 1089 -31.11 -123.45 -35.29
C GLN A 1089 -31.96 -123.70 -34.04
N VAL A 1090 -32.10 -122.67 -33.21
CA VAL A 1090 -32.93 -122.64 -32.01
C VAL A 1090 -34.26 -122.01 -32.37
N ASN A 1091 -35.35 -122.68 -32.05
CA ASN A 1091 -36.68 -122.18 -32.39
C ASN A 1091 -37.09 -120.96 -31.55
N GLY A 1092 -38.26 -120.39 -31.83
CA GLY A 1092 -38.79 -119.20 -31.13
C GLY A 1092 -39.13 -119.40 -29.65
N ASN A 1093 -39.13 -120.64 -29.15
CA ASN A 1093 -39.32 -120.95 -27.73
C ASN A 1093 -38.00 -121.20 -27.00
N GLY A 1094 -36.87 -121.24 -27.71
CA GLY A 1094 -35.56 -121.52 -27.11
C GLY A 1094 -35.21 -123.00 -27.06
N ASP A 1095 -35.94 -123.88 -27.74
CA ASP A 1095 -35.63 -125.31 -27.85
C ASP A 1095 -34.89 -125.63 -29.16
N TRP A 1096 -34.02 -126.64 -29.13
CA TRP A 1096 -33.37 -127.19 -30.31
C TRP A 1096 -33.21 -128.71 -30.21
N SER A 1097 -33.16 -129.39 -31.35
CA SER A 1097 -32.88 -130.82 -31.46
C SER A 1097 -32.12 -131.10 -32.76
N GLN A 1098 -31.12 -131.97 -32.70
CA GLN A 1098 -30.25 -132.29 -33.82
C GLN A 1098 -29.88 -133.78 -33.82
N LEU A 1099 -30.12 -134.45 -34.95
CA LEU A 1099 -29.61 -135.80 -35.19
C LEU A 1099 -28.11 -135.74 -35.52
N LEU A 1100 -27.30 -136.51 -34.79
CA LEU A 1100 -25.87 -136.68 -34.99
C LEU A 1100 -25.59 -138.09 -35.56
N PRO A 1101 -25.41 -138.24 -36.88
CA PRO A 1101 -25.09 -139.51 -37.50
C PRO A 1101 -23.59 -139.80 -37.54
N GLY A 1102 -23.22 -141.08 -37.68
CA GLY A 1102 -21.85 -141.50 -38.01
C GLY A 1102 -20.86 -141.42 -36.85
N LEU A 1103 -21.34 -141.55 -35.61
CA LEU A 1103 -20.49 -141.64 -34.43
C LEU A 1103 -19.65 -142.92 -34.46
N SER A 1104 -18.35 -142.78 -34.19
CA SER A 1104 -17.42 -143.92 -34.12
C SER A 1104 -17.71 -144.80 -32.90
N VAL A 1105 -17.26 -146.05 -32.91
CA VAL A 1105 -17.30 -146.90 -31.72
C VAL A 1105 -16.25 -146.44 -30.72
N ALA A 1106 -16.59 -145.45 -29.89
CA ALA A 1106 -15.73 -144.83 -28.88
C ALA A 1106 -16.56 -144.04 -27.85
N PRO A 1107 -15.93 -143.56 -26.76
CA PRO A 1107 -16.53 -142.52 -25.91
C PRO A 1107 -16.68 -141.20 -26.67
N HIS A 1108 -17.85 -140.58 -26.56
CA HIS A 1108 -18.19 -139.29 -27.14
C HIS A 1108 -18.48 -138.26 -26.05
N THR A 1109 -18.13 -136.99 -26.29
CA THR A 1109 -18.31 -135.87 -25.35
C THR A 1109 -18.94 -134.68 -26.09
N ILE A 1110 -20.26 -134.61 -26.09
CA ILE A 1110 -21.01 -133.61 -26.87
C ILE A 1110 -21.16 -132.30 -26.12
N LYS A 1111 -20.90 -131.16 -26.77
CA LYS A 1111 -21.16 -129.79 -26.26
C LYS A 1111 -21.89 -128.94 -27.30
N ALA A 1112 -22.66 -127.95 -26.85
CA ALA A 1112 -23.28 -126.93 -27.68
C ALA A 1112 -22.68 -125.55 -27.39
N LYS A 1113 -22.17 -124.86 -28.42
CA LYS A 1113 -21.62 -123.49 -28.32
C LYS A 1113 -22.56 -122.49 -29.00
N ALA A 1114 -22.91 -121.40 -28.33
CA ALA A 1114 -23.73 -120.34 -28.91
C ALA A 1114 -22.99 -119.57 -30.01
N ARG A 1115 -23.70 -119.12 -31.04
CA ARG A 1115 -23.18 -118.20 -32.08
C ARG A 1115 -23.61 -116.74 -31.86
N TYR A 1116 -24.02 -116.41 -30.64
CA TYR A 1116 -24.55 -115.12 -30.22
C TYR A 1116 -23.93 -114.68 -28.89
N GLY A 1117 -24.01 -113.39 -28.59
CA GLY A 1117 -23.39 -112.80 -27.41
C GLY A 1117 -21.89 -113.12 -27.34
N THR A 1118 -21.41 -113.49 -26.15
CA THR A 1118 -20.02 -113.90 -25.89
C THR A 1118 -19.74 -115.37 -26.23
N GLU A 1119 -20.62 -116.00 -27.02
CA GLU A 1119 -20.53 -117.41 -27.42
C GLU A 1119 -20.45 -118.43 -26.25
N PRO A 1120 -21.34 -118.36 -25.25
CA PRO A 1120 -21.32 -119.31 -24.13
C PRO A 1120 -21.51 -120.77 -24.58
N GLU A 1121 -20.89 -121.70 -23.84
CA GLU A 1121 -20.92 -123.15 -24.10
C GLU A 1121 -21.75 -123.92 -23.07
N SER A 1122 -22.39 -125.01 -23.49
CA SER A 1122 -23.08 -125.94 -22.60
C SER A 1122 -22.10 -126.78 -21.78
N THR A 1123 -22.60 -127.37 -20.70
CA THR A 1123 -21.93 -128.53 -20.09
C THR A 1123 -21.88 -129.70 -21.09
N ALA A 1124 -20.87 -130.55 -20.97
CA ALA A 1124 -20.69 -131.68 -21.86
C ALA A 1124 -21.59 -132.87 -21.49
N ARG A 1125 -22.17 -133.54 -22.49
CA ARG A 1125 -22.91 -134.79 -22.34
C ARG A 1125 -22.09 -135.94 -22.91
N THR A 1126 -21.80 -136.93 -22.07
CA THR A 1126 -20.93 -138.07 -22.40
C THR A 1126 -21.71 -139.38 -22.53
N PHE A 1127 -21.32 -140.23 -23.47
CA PHE A 1127 -21.81 -141.61 -23.64
C PHE A 1127 -20.79 -142.39 -24.48
N THR A 1128 -20.87 -143.73 -24.50
CA THR A 1128 -19.97 -144.58 -25.30
C THR A 1128 -20.75 -145.39 -26.31
N VAL A 1129 -20.33 -145.36 -27.57
CA VAL A 1129 -20.85 -146.26 -28.61
C VAL A 1129 -20.03 -147.55 -28.55
N LEU A 1130 -20.68 -148.69 -28.32
CA LEU A 1130 -20.09 -150.02 -28.21
C LEU A 1130 -20.18 -150.79 -29.53
N GLN A 1131 -19.25 -151.73 -29.74
CA GLN A 1131 -19.22 -152.57 -30.95
C GLN A 1131 -20.29 -153.65 -30.90
N THR A 1132 -21.12 -153.74 -31.95
CA THR A 1132 -22.03 -154.88 -32.13
C THR A 1132 -21.27 -156.08 -32.74
N VAL A 1133 -21.42 -157.25 -32.11
CA VAL A 1133 -20.95 -158.55 -32.60
C VAL A 1133 -22.16 -159.37 -33.09
N THR A 1134 -22.10 -159.82 -34.35
CA THR A 1134 -23.12 -160.68 -34.97
C THR A 1134 -23.14 -162.08 -34.34
N PRO A 1135 -24.31 -162.67 -34.02
CA PRO A 1135 -24.37 -164.03 -33.52
C PRO A 1135 -23.86 -165.08 -34.50
N THR A 1136 -23.05 -166.02 -34.03
CA THR A 1136 -22.47 -167.15 -34.79
C THR A 1136 -22.66 -168.45 -34.02
N ILE A 1137 -22.62 -169.59 -34.72
CA ILE A 1137 -22.53 -170.93 -34.14
C ILE A 1137 -21.11 -171.43 -34.41
N THR A 1138 -20.37 -171.76 -33.36
CA THR A 1138 -18.95 -172.16 -33.41
C THR A 1138 -18.74 -173.66 -33.25
N GLY A 1139 -19.72 -174.39 -32.70
CA GLY A 1139 -19.59 -175.83 -32.55
C GLY A 1139 -20.90 -176.52 -32.19
N VAL A 1140 -21.03 -177.75 -32.66
CA VAL A 1140 -22.13 -178.67 -32.30
C VAL A 1140 -21.50 -179.99 -31.83
N SER A 1141 -21.90 -180.48 -30.67
CA SER A 1141 -21.38 -181.74 -30.11
C SER A 1141 -22.50 -182.62 -29.56
N ASP A 1142 -22.33 -183.93 -29.70
CA ASP A 1142 -23.18 -184.95 -29.11
C ASP A 1142 -22.48 -185.67 -27.95
N SER A 1143 -23.07 -186.74 -27.40
CA SER A 1143 -22.50 -187.51 -26.28
C SER A 1143 -21.20 -188.25 -26.60
N LYS A 1144 -20.86 -188.41 -27.89
CA LYS A 1144 -19.62 -189.06 -28.35
C LYS A 1144 -18.55 -188.07 -28.81
N GLY A 1145 -18.87 -186.79 -28.93
CA GLY A 1145 -17.92 -185.74 -29.23
C GLY A 1145 -18.47 -184.75 -30.26
N GLU A 1146 -17.57 -184.06 -30.95
CA GLU A 1146 -17.95 -183.08 -31.96
C GLU A 1146 -18.73 -183.74 -33.12
N VAL A 1147 -19.86 -183.16 -33.48
CA VAL A 1147 -20.59 -183.52 -34.68
C VAL A 1147 -20.06 -182.62 -35.80
N PRO A 1148 -19.26 -183.15 -36.74
CA PRO A 1148 -18.72 -182.34 -37.81
C PRO A 1148 -19.85 -181.80 -38.69
N LEU A 1149 -19.55 -180.72 -39.42
CA LEU A 1149 -20.51 -180.10 -40.34
C LEU A 1149 -21.06 -181.11 -41.37
N ASN A 1150 -22.38 -181.17 -41.52
CA ASN A 1150 -23.13 -182.18 -42.30
C ASN A 1150 -23.01 -183.64 -41.78
N GLY A 1151 -22.44 -183.81 -40.58
CA GLY A 1151 -22.42 -185.09 -39.89
C GLY A 1151 -23.83 -185.49 -39.44
N THR A 1152 -23.97 -186.79 -39.22
CA THR A 1152 -25.18 -187.36 -38.64
C THR A 1152 -24.86 -187.83 -37.24
N THR A 1153 -25.71 -187.48 -36.27
CA THR A 1153 -25.67 -188.07 -34.93
C THR A 1153 -26.88 -188.97 -34.73
N PHE A 1154 -26.72 -189.98 -33.87
CA PHE A 1154 -27.84 -190.79 -33.38
C PHE A 1154 -28.43 -190.24 -32.07
N ASP A 1155 -27.79 -189.23 -31.48
CA ASP A 1155 -28.27 -188.60 -30.27
C ASP A 1155 -29.47 -187.71 -30.60
N THR A 1156 -30.50 -187.79 -29.77
CA THR A 1156 -31.70 -186.94 -29.90
C THR A 1156 -31.48 -185.53 -29.35
N SER A 1157 -30.26 -185.21 -28.90
CA SER A 1157 -29.87 -183.89 -28.39
C SER A 1157 -28.41 -183.62 -28.68
N VAL A 1158 -28.10 -182.38 -29.04
CA VAL A 1158 -26.75 -181.85 -29.22
C VAL A 1158 -26.59 -180.56 -28.44
N THR A 1159 -25.37 -180.24 -28.02
CA THR A 1159 -25.03 -178.93 -27.47
C THR A 1159 -24.51 -178.03 -28.58
N VAL A 1160 -25.07 -176.83 -28.70
CA VAL A 1160 -24.68 -175.82 -29.68
C VAL A 1160 -24.00 -174.67 -28.96
N SER A 1161 -22.81 -174.29 -29.41
CA SER A 1161 -22.07 -173.14 -28.87
C SER A 1161 -21.80 -172.10 -29.95
N GLY A 1162 -21.59 -170.85 -29.54
CA GLY A 1162 -21.43 -169.73 -30.46
C GLY A 1162 -20.96 -168.44 -29.81
N ASN A 1163 -20.74 -167.41 -30.63
CA ASN A 1163 -20.36 -166.06 -30.18
C ASN A 1163 -21.38 -164.99 -30.59
N ALA A 1164 -21.58 -163.96 -29.77
CA ALA A 1164 -22.43 -162.81 -30.05
C ALA A 1164 -22.04 -161.60 -29.16
N SER A 1165 -22.77 -160.49 -29.26
CA SER A 1165 -22.49 -159.28 -28.45
C SER A 1165 -22.58 -159.60 -26.95
N PRO A 1166 -21.54 -159.33 -26.12
CA PRO A 1166 -21.54 -159.66 -24.71
C PRO A 1166 -22.74 -159.08 -23.95
N ASN A 1167 -23.28 -159.85 -22.98
CA ASN A 1167 -24.44 -159.48 -22.17
C ASN A 1167 -25.72 -159.14 -22.97
N GLN A 1168 -25.76 -159.50 -24.26
CA GLN A 1168 -27.00 -159.52 -25.03
C GLN A 1168 -27.60 -160.93 -25.02
N ALA A 1169 -28.78 -161.09 -25.61
CA ALA A 1169 -29.46 -162.37 -25.70
C ALA A 1169 -29.45 -162.90 -27.15
N VAL A 1170 -29.25 -164.21 -27.34
CA VAL A 1170 -29.32 -164.89 -28.65
C VAL A 1170 -30.46 -165.90 -28.63
N GLN A 1171 -31.27 -165.89 -29.68
CA GLN A 1171 -32.33 -166.88 -29.90
C GLN A 1171 -31.86 -167.86 -30.98
N LEU A 1172 -31.78 -169.15 -30.65
CA LEU A 1172 -31.42 -170.19 -31.61
C LEU A 1172 -32.66 -170.63 -32.41
N TYR A 1173 -32.48 -171.01 -33.67
CA TYR A 1173 -33.53 -171.48 -34.58
C TYR A 1173 -33.11 -172.79 -35.26
N ASP A 1174 -34.04 -173.75 -35.37
CA ASP A 1174 -33.96 -174.87 -36.31
C ASP A 1174 -34.74 -174.51 -37.59
N GLY A 1175 -34.00 -174.22 -38.66
CA GLY A 1175 -34.53 -173.56 -39.85
C GLY A 1175 -35.17 -172.21 -39.49
N SER A 1176 -36.49 -172.11 -39.60
CA SER A 1176 -37.27 -170.93 -39.22
C SER A 1176 -37.96 -171.04 -37.85
N THR A 1177 -37.84 -172.18 -37.17
CA THR A 1177 -38.54 -172.44 -35.91
C THR A 1177 -37.62 -172.11 -34.74
N PRO A 1178 -37.96 -171.14 -33.86
CA PRO A 1178 -37.11 -170.83 -32.71
C PRO A 1178 -37.16 -171.98 -31.69
N PHE A 1179 -36.01 -172.25 -31.07
CA PHE A 1179 -35.98 -173.05 -29.86
C PHE A 1179 -36.72 -172.32 -28.72
N PRO A 1180 -37.41 -173.01 -27.79
CA PRO A 1180 -38.22 -172.34 -26.77
C PRO A 1180 -37.44 -171.42 -25.82
N SER A 1181 -36.12 -171.61 -25.72
CA SER A 1181 -35.24 -170.90 -24.80
C SER A 1181 -34.37 -169.90 -25.54
N VAL A 1182 -34.32 -168.66 -25.05
CA VAL A 1182 -33.32 -167.65 -25.42
C VAL A 1182 -32.09 -167.87 -24.55
N THR A 1183 -30.91 -167.87 -25.14
CA THR A 1183 -29.63 -168.04 -24.43
C THR A 1183 -28.98 -166.69 -24.20
N GLN A 1184 -28.59 -166.41 -22.95
CA GLN A 1184 -27.85 -165.19 -22.62
C GLN A 1184 -26.39 -165.35 -23.02
N VAL A 1185 -25.85 -164.36 -23.72
CA VAL A 1185 -24.44 -164.27 -24.03
C VAL A 1185 -23.73 -163.79 -22.78
N ASN A 1186 -22.70 -164.52 -22.37
CA ASN A 1186 -21.92 -164.12 -21.21
C ASN A 1186 -21.10 -162.84 -21.50
N GLY A 1187 -20.43 -162.33 -20.47
CA GLY A 1187 -19.60 -161.12 -20.56
C GLY A 1187 -18.39 -161.23 -21.51
N ASN A 1188 -18.05 -162.44 -21.97
CA ASN A 1188 -16.96 -162.68 -22.92
C ASN A 1188 -17.45 -162.80 -24.37
N GLY A 1189 -18.77 -162.77 -24.59
CA GLY A 1189 -19.34 -162.92 -25.92
C GLY A 1189 -19.60 -164.37 -26.32
N ASP A 1190 -19.46 -165.34 -25.41
CA ASP A 1190 -19.74 -166.75 -25.67
C ASP A 1190 -21.14 -167.14 -25.19
N TRP A 1191 -21.78 -168.08 -25.88
CA TRP A 1191 -23.02 -168.73 -25.46
C TRP A 1191 -23.00 -170.22 -25.81
N SER A 1192 -23.67 -171.06 -25.00
CA SER A 1192 -23.97 -172.45 -25.36
C SER A 1192 -25.36 -172.87 -24.89
N GLN A 1193 -26.00 -173.76 -25.64
CA GLN A 1193 -27.35 -174.26 -25.39
C GLN A 1193 -27.43 -175.77 -25.57
#